data_AF-A0A1I5HU75-F1
#
_entry.id   AF-A0A1I5HU75-F1
#
_cell.length_a   1.000
_cell.length_b   1.000
_cell.length_c   1.000
_cell.angle_alpha   90.00
_cell.angle_beta   90.00
_cell.angle_gamma   90.00
#
_symmetry.space_group_name_H-M   'P 1'
#
loop_
_entity.id
_entity.type
_entity.pdbx_description
1 polymer ?
#
loop_
_entity_poly.entity_id
_entity_poly.type
_entity_poly.pdbx_seq_one_letter_code
_entity_poly.pdbx_strand_id
1 'polypeptide(L)'
;MKQHIPIFSHDFLEPYLLSFDLSHVVNINQITDYIINWNESLRNGKLGKFKEEAIKSRFLMEIFGIVLGFNYKNTEKWLYQEELKTDVDGTKPDGVLGRFHISENSINNEIQIVIEVKDAKSNLDKPQNRKAFKITPVDQAFLYASKMGGYCQWIVVTNMEEIRIYAATDQTRYQKYTLPDLLSEEKLKEFIFLFHRDRFFNGESSPTLKLHWFQKQRKQKILAHKNIVDELYYCLYKFDQLSFVNPWLLCNLKPFNVLDNTVWHYEYQHLFTLNPKIYILLENVALEEGNIIIKKKFEETLKKENTIEYQKKLHYIFKKLNQNLINKITAVKDTSVIERYNKGVLGFSLRHIFDVTDSIGLNFHINFSVQEKCECINCTYRTLNFKKIIGNLNDTVGKKEEHTLSIAYGHYLLATDNYKKSYHIYKKLESESKGNDKRCIEYFITKYNLANICHLIFDDAENDGKKKEGRSIDLDRILSEEIEVFIDQDIRKVLLEIKENWVFNRAEKKIAELVVKLKELMLLYKSGGQMFAGPNYVNNLCEEFATLFRYIHSNYIIHDIYEPYKNVVQSVFQGLIYSYQIPDHGIISFPDFYLTEAILYITPDKLKKTLHEVEALSVHDEGRSLLLEKAVVFFKSYYREGIGGGPTRDLDLEKQLISYRFRDLYTNIFSNLCILFRYIQFTDQEFEQTAIGICKFINVDEILSWSDVKHLSLLIKKKGGLFSSKQLLELLSTSINTNRNRHLKYNSLITAISIALRKFHTDIQIANKNIVLQAILNCTINDKITDLTPLVHLWHILSDDNKQILSVTFEEHLDVNFNSDLYEQMLKNNVINFDRKTYLSQLAEIVNKTKQAGYLGSRNGKTHFEDYICYNFLLIPYILNLNFNLPEFKILKNLSDFESWLANPIDFDYERFETDWLKAANNEYILNRMKGNEKITEALSRKLKAEYDKNLAKIYFRYFIQ
;
A
#
# COMPACT_ATOMS: atom_id res chain seq x y z
N MET A 1 62.46 6.13 -7.85
CA MET A 1 61.30 5.32 -7.39
C MET A 1 60.14 5.62 -8.32
N LYS A 2 59.48 4.59 -8.87
CA LYS A 2 58.20 4.80 -9.57
C LYS A 2 57.19 5.31 -8.55
N GLN A 3 56.43 6.35 -8.88
CA GLN A 3 55.37 6.86 -8.01
C GLN A 3 54.32 5.77 -7.81
N HIS A 4 53.96 5.47 -6.56
CA HIS A 4 52.93 4.48 -6.25
C HIS A 4 51.56 5.03 -6.62
N ILE A 5 50.83 4.30 -7.47
CA ILE A 5 49.45 4.60 -7.84
C ILE A 5 48.59 3.43 -7.38
N PRO A 6 47.65 3.63 -6.43
CA PRO A 6 46.82 2.55 -5.92
C PRO A 6 45.82 2.07 -6.99
N ILE A 7 45.46 0.78 -6.91
CA ILE A 7 44.37 0.23 -7.72
C ILE A 7 43.06 0.89 -7.30
N PHE A 8 42.84 1.00 -6.00
CA PHE A 8 41.68 1.60 -5.38
C PHE A 8 42.13 2.84 -4.59
N SER A 9 41.71 4.04 -5.01
CA SER A 9 41.99 5.25 -4.23
C SER A 9 41.19 5.23 -2.93
N HIS A 10 41.71 5.91 -1.91
CA HIS A 10 41.02 6.06 -0.63
C HIS A 10 39.59 6.60 -0.82
N ASP A 11 39.43 7.71 -1.55
CA ASP A 11 38.12 8.33 -1.85
C ASP A 11 37.15 7.38 -2.59
N PHE A 12 37.68 6.39 -3.32
CA PHE A 12 36.84 5.40 -3.99
C PHE A 12 36.31 4.36 -3.01
N LEU A 13 37.15 3.94 -2.05
CA LEU A 13 36.85 2.88 -1.09
C LEU A 13 36.07 3.38 0.13
N GLU A 14 36.28 4.64 0.53
CA GLU A 14 35.70 5.22 1.74
C GLU A 14 34.20 4.90 1.93
N PRO A 15 33.30 5.05 0.92
CA PRO A 15 31.88 4.74 1.09
C PRO A 15 31.60 3.28 1.41
N TYR A 16 32.41 2.36 0.88
CA TYR A 16 32.27 0.91 1.10
C TYR A 16 32.87 0.49 2.45
N LEU A 17 33.96 1.13 2.85
CA LEU A 17 34.59 0.88 4.14
C LEU A 17 33.73 1.39 5.30
N LEU A 18 32.96 2.46 5.12
CA LEU A 18 32.02 2.93 6.15
C LEU A 18 30.93 1.89 6.49
N SER A 19 30.48 1.10 5.51
CA SER A 19 29.44 0.08 5.72
C SER A 19 29.95 -1.29 6.13
N PHE A 20 31.24 -1.55 6.00
CA PHE A 20 31.86 -2.80 6.42
C PHE A 20 32.14 -2.75 7.93
N ASP A 21 31.76 -3.77 8.70
CA ASP A 21 32.08 -3.85 10.13
C ASP A 21 33.11 -4.97 10.36
N LEU A 22 34.29 -4.58 10.85
CA LEU A 22 35.38 -5.51 11.18
C LEU A 22 34.98 -6.50 12.27
N SER A 23 34.07 -6.11 13.18
CA SER A 23 33.64 -6.97 14.29
C SER A 23 32.86 -8.19 13.83
N HIS A 24 32.25 -8.14 12.64
CA HIS A 24 31.55 -9.27 12.02
C HIS A 24 32.48 -10.25 11.29
N VAL A 25 33.78 -9.93 11.18
CA VAL A 25 34.76 -10.83 10.57
C VAL A 25 35.09 -11.95 11.55
N VAL A 26 34.86 -13.20 11.13
CA VAL A 26 35.14 -14.39 11.94
C VAL A 26 36.62 -14.41 12.33
N ASN A 27 36.90 -14.63 13.62
CA ASN A 27 38.25 -14.69 14.20
C ASN A 27 39.06 -13.39 14.12
N ILE A 28 38.41 -12.21 14.09
CA ILE A 28 39.13 -10.92 13.97
C ILE A 28 40.19 -10.69 15.07
N ASN A 29 39.95 -11.15 16.30
CA ASN A 29 40.95 -11.07 17.37
C ASN A 29 42.20 -11.88 17.04
N GLN A 30 42.03 -13.12 16.57
CA GLN A 30 43.13 -13.98 16.17
C GLN A 30 43.88 -13.39 14.96
N ILE A 31 43.17 -12.82 13.98
CA ILE A 31 43.76 -12.11 12.84
C ILE A 31 44.66 -10.98 13.33
N THR A 32 44.16 -10.18 14.28
CA THR A 32 44.90 -9.05 14.86
C THR A 32 46.17 -9.52 15.59
N ASP A 33 46.09 -10.62 16.34
CA ASP A 33 47.25 -11.20 17.04
C ASP A 33 48.36 -11.64 16.06
N TYR A 34 48.00 -12.26 14.92
CA TYR A 34 48.99 -12.62 13.90
C TYR A 34 49.70 -11.39 13.33
N ILE A 35 48.98 -10.31 13.03
CA ILE A 35 49.56 -9.07 12.53
C ILE A 35 50.50 -8.44 13.57
N ILE A 36 50.10 -8.40 14.84
CA ILE A 36 50.94 -7.90 15.94
C ILE A 36 52.25 -8.71 16.03
N ASN A 37 52.15 -10.04 16.05
CA ASN A 37 53.31 -10.94 16.15
C ASN A 37 54.29 -10.79 14.96
N TRP A 38 53.78 -10.60 13.75
CA TRP A 38 54.61 -10.34 12.57
C TRP A 38 55.33 -8.99 12.66
N ASN A 39 54.64 -7.94 13.13
CA ASN A 39 55.23 -6.63 13.30
C ASN A 39 56.29 -6.59 14.42
N GLU A 40 56.08 -7.29 15.53
CA GLU A 40 57.09 -7.47 16.57
C GLU A 40 58.33 -8.23 16.05
N SER A 41 58.11 -9.26 15.24
CA SER A 41 59.19 -10.04 14.61
C SER A 41 60.01 -9.20 13.63
N LEU A 42 59.36 -8.31 12.89
CA LEU A 42 59.99 -7.33 11.99
C LEU A 42 60.84 -6.32 12.79
N ARG A 43 60.27 -5.71 13.84
CA ARG A 43 60.96 -4.72 14.71
C ARG A 43 62.19 -5.29 15.41
N ASN A 44 62.09 -6.52 15.92
CA ASN A 44 63.16 -7.16 16.67
C ASN A 44 64.22 -7.83 15.76
N GLY A 45 64.12 -7.66 14.43
CA GLY A 45 65.04 -8.26 13.46
C GLY A 45 65.01 -9.80 13.43
N LYS A 46 64.01 -10.41 14.07
CA LYS A 46 63.87 -11.86 14.22
C LYS A 46 63.67 -12.54 12.86
N LEU A 47 63.07 -11.83 11.90
CA LEU A 47 62.85 -12.31 10.53
C LEU A 47 64.16 -12.66 9.80
N GLY A 48 65.26 -11.94 10.08
CA GLY A 48 66.56 -12.20 9.47
C GLY A 48 67.34 -13.38 10.05
N LYS A 49 66.82 -14.04 11.12
CA LYS A 49 67.48 -15.15 11.82
C LYS A 49 66.98 -16.53 11.42
N PHE A 50 65.88 -16.62 10.66
CA PHE A 50 65.31 -17.89 10.20
C PHE A 50 65.89 -18.29 8.83
N LYS A 51 65.84 -19.59 8.51
CA LYS A 51 66.09 -20.07 7.14
C LYS A 51 65.04 -19.47 6.20
N GLU A 52 65.47 -18.98 5.05
CA GLU A 52 64.64 -18.26 4.08
C GLU A 52 63.39 -19.05 3.67
N GLU A 53 63.51 -20.34 3.38
CA GLU A 53 62.37 -21.19 3.01
C GLU A 53 61.36 -21.37 4.15
N ALA A 54 61.83 -21.56 5.38
CA ALA A 54 60.97 -21.78 6.54
C ALA A 54 60.15 -20.53 6.89
N ILE A 55 60.73 -19.34 6.75
CA ILE A 55 60.02 -18.10 7.03
C ILE A 55 59.04 -17.72 5.92
N LYS A 56 59.37 -18.04 4.66
CA LYS A 56 58.48 -17.85 3.50
C LYS A 56 57.20 -18.67 3.64
N SER A 57 57.32 -19.98 3.87
CA SER A 57 56.14 -20.85 4.05
C SER A 57 55.30 -20.41 5.25
N ARG A 58 55.94 -20.05 6.38
CA ARG A 58 55.23 -19.51 7.55
C ARG A 58 54.48 -18.20 7.22
N PHE A 59 55.11 -17.25 6.53
CA PHE A 59 54.48 -15.99 6.13
C PHE A 59 53.27 -16.24 5.23
N LEU A 60 53.42 -17.10 4.22
CA LEU A 60 52.33 -17.40 3.30
C LEU A 60 51.13 -18.03 4.03
N MET A 61 51.39 -19.03 4.89
CA MET A 61 50.36 -19.70 5.66
C MET A 61 49.64 -18.76 6.64
N GLU A 62 50.38 -17.94 7.40
CA GLU A 62 49.78 -17.06 8.41
C GLU A 62 49.06 -15.87 7.78
N ILE A 63 49.64 -15.21 6.76
CA ILE A 63 49.02 -14.02 6.14
C ILE A 63 47.93 -14.41 5.13
N PHE A 64 48.21 -15.29 4.17
CA PHE A 64 47.19 -15.63 3.17
C PHE A 64 46.25 -16.72 3.67
N GLY A 65 46.77 -17.71 4.41
CA GLY A 65 45.96 -18.80 4.93
C GLY A 65 45.06 -18.42 6.11
N ILE A 66 45.62 -17.75 7.13
CA ILE A 66 44.87 -17.40 8.36
C ILE A 66 44.26 -16.01 8.26
N VAL A 67 45.07 -14.97 8.04
CA VAL A 67 44.59 -13.57 8.03
C VAL A 67 43.59 -13.32 6.89
N LEU A 68 43.88 -13.78 5.68
CA LEU A 68 42.97 -13.66 4.53
C LEU A 68 42.05 -14.88 4.35
N GLY A 69 42.20 -15.92 5.17
CA GLY A 69 41.26 -17.05 5.23
C GLY A 69 41.35 -18.06 4.07
N PHE A 70 42.40 -18.05 3.23
CA PHE A 70 42.58 -19.03 2.16
C PHE A 70 42.99 -20.40 2.72
N ASN A 71 41.99 -21.19 3.09
CA ASN A 71 42.18 -22.43 3.83
C ASN A 71 42.89 -23.53 3.00
N TYR A 72 43.77 -24.28 3.67
CA TYR A 72 44.48 -25.47 3.18
C TYR A 72 43.85 -26.80 3.69
N LYS A 73 42.93 -26.74 4.67
CA LYS A 73 42.60 -27.89 5.55
C LYS A 73 41.48 -28.83 5.08
N ASN A 74 41.09 -28.84 3.80
CA ASN A 74 40.09 -29.80 3.30
C ASN A 74 40.74 -30.75 2.28
N THR A 75 40.59 -32.05 2.53
CA THR A 75 41.25 -33.16 1.82
C THR A 75 40.79 -33.33 0.38
N GLU A 76 39.60 -32.83 0.03
CA GLU A 76 39.05 -32.95 -1.32
C GLU A 76 39.05 -31.62 -2.09
N LYS A 77 39.00 -30.48 -1.37
CA LYS A 77 38.98 -29.12 -1.94
C LYS A 77 39.76 -28.14 -1.08
N TRP A 78 40.71 -27.41 -1.64
CA TRP A 78 41.47 -26.38 -0.91
C TRP A 78 41.67 -25.12 -1.75
N LEU A 79 42.17 -24.04 -1.13
CA LEU A 79 42.26 -22.72 -1.77
C LEU A 79 43.69 -22.17 -1.94
N TYR A 80 44.69 -22.86 -1.39
CA TYR A 80 46.08 -22.40 -1.34
C TYR A 80 47.06 -23.55 -1.60
N GLN A 81 48.07 -23.31 -2.45
CA GLN A 81 49.13 -24.28 -2.72
C GLN A 81 50.49 -23.59 -2.87
N GLU A 82 51.54 -24.15 -2.27
CA GLU A 82 52.93 -23.72 -2.44
C GLU A 82 53.55 -24.41 -3.66
N GLU A 83 54.46 -23.71 -4.35
CA GLU A 83 55.39 -24.30 -5.33
C GLU A 83 54.74 -25.09 -6.49
N LEU A 84 53.52 -24.73 -6.91
CA LEU A 84 52.83 -25.38 -8.02
C LEU A 84 53.56 -25.14 -9.35
N LYS A 85 53.86 -26.21 -10.10
CA LYS A 85 54.54 -26.12 -11.40
C LYS A 85 53.60 -25.53 -12.46
N THR A 86 54.11 -24.61 -13.27
CA THR A 86 53.42 -24.09 -14.46
C THR A 86 53.39 -25.15 -15.56
N ASP A 87 52.30 -25.19 -16.34
CA ASP A 87 52.15 -26.14 -17.45
C ASP A 87 53.06 -25.84 -18.65
N VAL A 88 53.61 -24.63 -18.75
CA VAL A 88 54.38 -24.16 -19.91
C VAL A 88 55.83 -24.63 -19.88
N ASP A 89 56.55 -24.39 -18.79
CA ASP A 89 58.00 -24.65 -18.69
C ASP A 89 58.44 -25.27 -17.35
N GLY A 90 57.49 -25.72 -16.53
CA GLY A 90 57.75 -26.35 -15.24
C GLY A 90 58.34 -25.43 -14.17
N THR A 91 58.40 -24.12 -14.41
CA THR A 91 58.79 -23.14 -13.38
C THR A 91 57.69 -23.02 -12.31
N LYS A 92 58.05 -22.54 -11.11
CA LYS A 92 57.13 -22.51 -9.96
C LYS A 92 57.17 -21.14 -9.26
N PRO A 93 56.02 -20.48 -9.01
CA PRO A 93 55.93 -19.36 -8.07
C PRO A 93 56.01 -19.86 -6.63
N ASP A 94 56.28 -18.96 -5.68
CA ASP A 94 56.36 -19.30 -4.26
C ASP A 94 55.00 -19.75 -3.70
N GLY A 95 53.89 -19.16 -4.16
CA GLY A 95 52.55 -19.60 -3.78
C GLY A 95 51.48 -19.26 -4.82
N VAL A 96 50.36 -19.97 -4.77
CA VAL A 96 49.17 -19.70 -5.58
C VAL A 96 47.90 -19.79 -4.75
N LEU A 97 46.91 -18.95 -5.10
CA LEU A 97 45.55 -19.05 -4.57
C LEU A 97 44.59 -19.32 -5.73
N GLY A 98 43.68 -20.27 -5.52
CA GLY A 98 42.83 -20.78 -6.58
C GLY A 98 41.88 -21.85 -6.09
N ARG A 99 41.12 -22.44 -7.01
CA ARG A 99 40.21 -23.53 -6.72
C ARG A 99 40.91 -24.85 -7.02
N PHE A 100 41.21 -25.64 -5.99
CA PHE A 100 41.82 -26.96 -6.15
C PHE A 100 40.83 -28.04 -5.74
N HIS A 101 40.67 -29.08 -6.56
CA HIS A 101 39.88 -30.24 -6.19
C HIS A 101 40.39 -31.53 -6.81
N ILE A 102 40.13 -32.64 -6.11
CA ILE A 102 40.42 -33.99 -6.60
C ILE A 102 39.23 -34.44 -7.46
N SER A 103 39.50 -34.81 -8.71
CA SER A 103 38.59 -35.57 -9.58
C SER A 103 39.08 -37.01 -9.70
N GLU A 104 38.24 -37.93 -10.21
CA GLU A 104 38.41 -39.40 -10.14
C GLU A 104 39.84 -39.93 -10.43
N ASN A 105 40.69 -39.21 -11.18
CA ASN A 105 42.13 -39.49 -11.32
C ASN A 105 43.06 -38.26 -11.54
N SER A 106 42.64 -37.03 -11.26
CA SER A 106 43.49 -35.83 -11.44
C SER A 106 43.14 -34.67 -10.50
N ILE A 107 44.13 -33.84 -10.17
CA ILE A 107 43.91 -32.55 -9.49
C ILE A 107 43.58 -31.50 -10.54
N ASN A 108 42.37 -30.96 -10.48
CA ASN A 108 41.98 -29.81 -11.28
C ASN A 108 42.26 -28.53 -10.49
N ASN A 109 42.84 -27.53 -11.17
CA ASN A 109 43.22 -26.26 -10.56
C ASN A 109 42.75 -25.05 -11.39
N GLU A 110 42.10 -24.09 -10.74
CA GLU A 110 41.76 -22.78 -11.30
C GLU A 110 42.55 -21.71 -10.54
N ILE A 111 43.72 -21.35 -11.05
CA ILE A 111 44.63 -20.41 -10.39
C ILE A 111 44.14 -18.98 -10.67
N GLN A 112 43.74 -18.27 -9.62
CA GLN A 112 43.27 -16.88 -9.72
C GLN A 112 44.32 -15.87 -9.27
N ILE A 113 45.28 -16.29 -8.44
CA ILE A 113 46.26 -15.41 -7.80
C ILE A 113 47.62 -16.10 -7.76
N VAL A 114 48.65 -15.39 -8.19
CA VAL A 114 50.05 -15.81 -8.07
C VAL A 114 50.75 -14.98 -6.99
N ILE A 115 51.56 -15.61 -6.15
CA ILE A 115 52.31 -14.96 -5.07
C ILE A 115 53.81 -15.21 -5.26
N GLU A 116 54.59 -14.12 -5.30
CA GLU A 116 56.06 -14.15 -5.26
C GLU A 116 56.56 -13.50 -3.96
N VAL A 117 57.42 -14.21 -3.23
CA VAL A 117 57.93 -13.84 -1.90
C VAL A 117 59.45 -13.71 -1.92
N LYS A 118 59.94 -12.55 -1.49
CA LYS A 118 61.36 -12.29 -1.25
C LYS A 118 61.67 -12.09 0.24
N ASP A 119 62.94 -12.12 0.59
CA ASP A 119 63.41 -11.81 1.94
C ASP A 119 63.15 -10.35 2.31
N ALA A 120 63.04 -10.04 3.61
CA ALA A 120 62.73 -8.70 4.12
C ALA A 120 63.64 -7.57 3.60
N LYS A 121 64.88 -7.88 3.23
CA LYS A 121 65.84 -6.89 2.74
C LYS A 121 65.78 -6.66 1.22
N SER A 122 65.02 -7.47 0.48
CA SER A 122 64.92 -7.38 -0.97
C SER A 122 64.16 -6.13 -1.42
N ASN A 123 64.69 -5.51 -2.48
CA ASN A 123 63.99 -4.46 -3.20
C ASN A 123 63.19 -5.07 -4.36
N LEU A 124 61.86 -4.94 -4.30
CA LEU A 124 60.93 -5.56 -5.25
C LEU A 124 61.05 -5.00 -6.69
N ASP A 125 61.65 -3.81 -6.86
CA ASP A 125 61.78 -3.13 -8.16
C ASP A 125 63.21 -3.18 -8.74
N LYS A 126 64.16 -3.80 -8.05
CA LYS A 126 65.54 -3.93 -8.55
C LYS A 126 65.75 -5.29 -9.25
N PRO A 127 66.40 -5.32 -10.43
CA PRO A 127 66.76 -6.56 -11.09
C PRO A 127 67.61 -7.44 -10.19
N GLN A 128 67.32 -8.74 -10.18
CA GLN A 128 68.05 -9.71 -9.37
C GLN A 128 69.44 -9.97 -9.98
N ASN A 129 70.45 -10.16 -9.13
CA ASN A 129 71.81 -10.51 -9.54
C ASN A 129 71.96 -12.02 -9.86
N ARG A 130 71.23 -12.52 -10.86
CA ARG A 130 71.36 -13.90 -11.36
C ARG A 130 72.05 -13.91 -12.74
N LYS A 131 73.00 -14.84 -12.95
CA LYS A 131 73.83 -14.94 -14.17
C LYS A 131 73.03 -15.13 -15.48
N ALA A 132 71.80 -15.65 -15.42
CA ALA A 132 71.02 -16.01 -16.60
C ALA A 132 69.79 -15.11 -16.89
N PHE A 133 69.30 -14.33 -15.90
CA PHE A 133 68.09 -13.51 -16.04
C PHE A 133 68.16 -12.27 -15.11
N LYS A 134 68.10 -11.07 -15.69
CA LYS A 134 68.05 -9.78 -14.95
C LYS A 134 66.62 -9.22 -14.91
N ILE A 135 65.72 -9.92 -14.23
CA ILE A 135 64.32 -9.50 -14.04
C ILE A 135 64.08 -9.07 -12.58
N THR A 136 63.14 -8.15 -12.35
CA THR A 136 62.73 -7.78 -10.99
C THR A 136 61.82 -8.85 -10.38
N PRO A 137 61.67 -8.93 -9.04
CA PRO A 137 60.64 -9.75 -8.41
C PRO A 137 59.23 -9.53 -8.96
N VAL A 138 58.87 -8.28 -9.29
CA VAL A 138 57.57 -7.98 -9.91
C VAL A 138 57.48 -8.58 -11.31
N ASP A 139 58.50 -8.39 -12.16
CA ASP A 139 58.51 -8.98 -13.52
C ASP A 139 58.42 -10.50 -13.48
N GLN A 140 59.06 -11.13 -12.49
CA GLN A 140 59.02 -12.57 -12.27
C GLN A 140 57.60 -13.05 -11.95
N ALA A 141 56.88 -12.34 -11.07
CA ALA A 141 55.50 -12.67 -10.70
C ALA A 141 54.52 -12.51 -11.88
N PHE A 142 54.68 -11.47 -12.70
CA PHE A 142 53.89 -11.28 -13.93
C PHE A 142 54.18 -12.36 -14.98
N LEU A 143 55.44 -12.79 -15.10
CA LEU A 143 55.80 -13.90 -15.97
C LEU A 143 55.10 -15.20 -15.51
N TYR A 144 55.08 -15.49 -14.21
CA TYR A 144 54.35 -16.65 -13.69
C TYR A 144 52.85 -16.56 -13.93
N ALA A 145 52.23 -15.40 -13.69
CA ALA A 145 50.80 -15.21 -13.94
C ALA A 145 50.42 -15.51 -15.40
N SER A 146 51.25 -15.10 -16.37
CA SER A 146 51.02 -15.39 -17.79
C SER A 146 51.15 -16.88 -18.16
N LYS A 147 51.76 -17.70 -17.28
CA LYS A 147 51.98 -19.15 -17.48
C LYS A 147 51.02 -20.04 -16.69
N MET A 148 50.15 -19.47 -15.86
CA MET A 148 49.27 -20.20 -14.93
C MET A 148 47.82 -20.33 -15.45
N GLY A 149 47.66 -20.48 -16.77
CA GLY A 149 46.35 -20.53 -17.43
C GLY A 149 45.61 -19.18 -17.46
N GLY A 150 44.50 -19.12 -18.19
CA GLY A 150 43.76 -17.87 -18.46
C GLY A 150 42.95 -17.29 -17.27
N TYR A 151 42.97 -17.94 -16.11
CA TYR A 151 42.13 -17.59 -14.95
C TYR A 151 42.80 -16.62 -13.96
N CYS A 152 44.10 -16.37 -14.08
CA CYS A 152 44.84 -15.52 -13.15
C CYS A 152 44.40 -14.05 -13.27
N GLN A 153 43.79 -13.51 -12.22
CA GLN A 153 43.27 -12.13 -12.17
C GLN A 153 44.18 -11.19 -11.36
N TRP A 154 44.92 -11.73 -10.39
CA TRP A 154 45.70 -10.95 -9.43
C TRP A 154 47.11 -11.50 -9.23
N ILE A 155 48.04 -10.61 -8.91
CA ILE A 155 49.43 -10.94 -8.61
C ILE A 155 49.78 -10.30 -7.29
N VAL A 156 50.41 -11.06 -6.40
CA VAL A 156 50.93 -10.59 -5.12
C VAL A 156 52.44 -10.68 -5.14
N VAL A 157 53.09 -9.58 -4.77
CA VAL A 157 54.55 -9.52 -4.63
C VAL A 157 54.85 -8.97 -3.26
N THR A 158 55.62 -9.70 -2.47
CA THR A 158 55.90 -9.32 -1.09
C THR A 158 57.34 -9.59 -0.70
N ASN A 159 57.92 -8.71 0.12
CA ASN A 159 59.18 -8.97 0.82
C ASN A 159 58.92 -9.27 2.31
N MET A 160 57.71 -9.69 2.68
CA MET A 160 57.25 -9.90 4.07
C MET A 160 57.09 -8.63 4.91
N GLU A 161 57.74 -7.51 4.58
CA GLU A 161 57.49 -6.19 5.18
C GLU A 161 56.39 -5.43 4.44
N GLU A 162 56.46 -5.45 3.11
CA GLU A 162 55.55 -4.81 2.17
C GLU A 162 54.85 -5.87 1.31
N ILE A 163 53.53 -5.82 1.26
CA ILE A 163 52.66 -6.63 0.41
C ILE A 163 52.11 -5.72 -0.70
N ARG A 164 52.39 -6.07 -1.97
CA ARG A 164 51.85 -5.38 -3.15
C ARG A 164 50.94 -6.30 -3.92
N ILE A 165 49.75 -5.82 -4.26
CA ILE A 165 48.73 -6.58 -4.99
C ILE A 165 48.43 -5.85 -6.30
N TYR A 166 48.65 -6.52 -7.42
CA TYR A 166 48.47 -6.03 -8.78
C TYR A 166 47.30 -6.74 -9.45
N ALA A 167 46.62 -6.06 -10.37
CA ALA A 167 45.82 -6.75 -11.37
C ALA A 167 46.78 -7.42 -12.37
N ALA A 168 46.51 -8.66 -12.77
CA ALA A 168 47.38 -9.39 -13.70
C ALA A 168 47.54 -8.71 -15.07
N THR A 169 46.64 -7.77 -15.39
CA THR A 169 46.62 -6.99 -16.63
C THR A 169 47.30 -5.63 -16.53
N ASP A 170 47.74 -5.19 -15.35
CA ASP A 170 48.29 -3.85 -15.13
C ASP A 170 49.41 -3.84 -14.07
N GLN A 171 50.66 -3.84 -14.53
CA GLN A 171 51.85 -3.73 -13.67
C GLN A 171 52.10 -2.30 -13.17
N THR A 172 51.39 -1.29 -13.69
CA THR A 172 51.64 0.13 -13.36
C THR A 172 50.95 0.58 -12.07
N ARG A 173 49.98 -0.19 -11.57
CA ARG A 173 49.17 0.14 -10.39
C ARG A 173 49.08 -1.05 -9.44
N TYR A 174 49.19 -0.79 -8.15
CA TYR A 174 49.08 -1.84 -7.12
C TYR A 174 48.50 -1.29 -5.81
N GLN A 175 47.76 -2.11 -5.08
CA GLN A 175 47.45 -1.82 -3.69
C GLN A 175 48.64 -2.22 -2.83
N LYS A 176 49.01 -1.37 -1.87
CA LYS A 176 50.20 -1.55 -1.02
C LYS A 176 49.77 -1.58 0.44
N TYR A 177 50.30 -2.55 1.19
CA TYR A 177 50.19 -2.62 2.64
C TYR A 177 51.54 -2.96 3.23
N THR A 178 51.99 -2.22 4.23
CA THR A 178 53.11 -2.65 5.07
C THR A 178 52.59 -3.32 6.34
N LEU A 179 53.35 -4.26 6.92
CA LEU A 179 52.96 -4.87 8.20
C LEU A 179 52.68 -3.83 9.30
N PRO A 180 53.46 -2.74 9.44
CA PRO A 180 53.12 -1.65 10.36
C PRO A 180 51.77 -0.97 10.04
N ASP A 181 51.42 -0.77 8.77
CA ASP A 181 50.14 -0.14 8.39
C ASP A 181 48.96 -0.98 8.89
N LEU A 182 49.07 -2.30 8.84
CA LEU A 182 48.00 -3.23 9.23
C LEU A 182 47.72 -3.26 10.74
N LEU A 183 48.50 -2.56 11.58
CA LEU A 183 48.13 -2.31 12.98
C LEU A 183 47.03 -1.25 13.13
N SER A 184 46.84 -0.39 12.14
CA SER A 184 45.72 0.54 12.11
C SER A 184 44.46 -0.22 11.78
N GLU A 185 43.41 -0.02 12.58
CA GLU A 185 42.09 -0.61 12.33
C GLU A 185 41.59 -0.27 10.93
N GLU A 186 41.77 0.98 10.47
CA GLU A 186 41.34 1.43 9.14
C GLU A 186 42.04 0.66 8.01
N LYS A 187 43.34 0.40 8.14
CA LYS A 187 44.11 -0.31 7.12
C LYS A 187 43.89 -1.81 7.16
N LEU A 188 43.71 -2.38 8.34
CA LEU A 188 43.28 -3.77 8.49
C LEU A 188 41.88 -3.97 7.88
N LYS A 189 40.97 -3.02 8.11
CA LYS A 189 39.63 -2.98 7.51
C LYS A 189 39.70 -3.03 6.00
N GLU A 190 40.48 -2.12 5.41
CA GLU A 190 40.69 -2.03 3.97
C GLU A 190 41.29 -3.33 3.41
N PHE A 191 42.28 -3.89 4.10
CA PHE A 191 42.95 -5.12 3.69
C PHE A 191 42.01 -6.32 3.69
N ILE A 192 41.24 -6.51 4.76
CA ILE A 192 40.26 -7.61 4.88
C ILE A 192 39.09 -7.41 3.90
N PHE A 193 38.56 -6.19 3.79
CA PHE A 193 37.47 -5.86 2.86
C PHE A 193 37.85 -6.14 1.39
N LEU A 194 39.10 -5.90 1.00
CA LEU A 194 39.52 -6.14 -0.37
C LEU A 194 40.03 -7.56 -0.62
N PHE A 195 40.72 -8.17 0.35
CA PHE A 195 41.55 -9.34 0.07
C PHE A 195 41.20 -10.59 0.86
N HIS A 196 40.24 -10.55 1.78
CA HIS A 196 39.75 -11.76 2.44
C HIS A 196 39.14 -12.71 1.40
N ARG A 197 39.26 -14.03 1.62
CA ARG A 197 38.87 -15.06 0.66
C ARG A 197 37.47 -14.83 0.10
N ASP A 198 36.49 -14.49 0.94
CA ASP A 198 35.08 -14.34 0.53
C ASP A 198 34.87 -13.15 -0.44
N ARG A 199 35.84 -12.24 -0.54
CA ARG A 199 35.78 -11.03 -1.37
C ARG A 199 36.78 -11.04 -2.51
N PHE A 200 37.99 -11.52 -2.25
CA PHE A 200 39.04 -11.64 -3.25
C PHE A 200 38.78 -12.82 -4.20
N PHE A 201 38.06 -13.84 -3.72
CA PHE A 201 37.79 -15.11 -4.39
C PHE A 201 36.34 -15.59 -4.17
N ASN A 202 35.43 -15.41 -5.13
CA ASN A 202 34.07 -15.98 -5.05
C ASN A 202 33.46 -16.21 -6.45
N GLY A 203 33.15 -17.46 -6.80
CA GLY A 203 32.48 -17.81 -8.07
C GLY A 203 33.22 -17.39 -9.36
N GLU A 204 32.46 -17.06 -10.40
CA GLU A 204 32.97 -16.58 -11.71
C GLU A 204 33.48 -15.12 -11.67
N SER A 205 33.12 -14.32 -10.65
CA SER A 205 33.55 -12.93 -10.50
C SER A 205 33.51 -12.47 -9.04
N SER A 206 34.69 -12.30 -8.43
CA SER A 206 34.82 -11.93 -7.01
C SER A 206 34.41 -10.46 -6.76
N PRO A 207 33.88 -10.13 -5.56
CA PRO A 207 33.57 -8.74 -5.18
C PRO A 207 34.70 -7.74 -5.47
N THR A 208 35.95 -8.12 -5.20
CA THR A 208 37.12 -7.26 -5.46
C THR A 208 37.40 -7.06 -6.94
N LEU A 209 37.17 -8.09 -7.77
CA LEU A 209 37.27 -7.98 -9.22
C LEU A 209 36.17 -7.06 -9.79
N LYS A 210 34.95 -7.14 -9.26
CA LYS A 210 33.86 -6.23 -9.60
C LYS A 210 34.18 -4.78 -9.21
N LEU A 211 34.68 -4.56 -8.00
CA LEU A 211 35.16 -3.24 -7.56
C LEU A 211 36.24 -2.70 -8.49
N HIS A 212 37.18 -3.54 -8.95
CA HIS A 212 38.23 -3.12 -9.89
C HIS A 212 37.65 -2.65 -11.23
N TRP A 213 36.65 -3.36 -11.74
CA TRP A 213 35.93 -2.95 -12.95
C TRP A 213 35.16 -1.64 -12.75
N PHE A 214 34.44 -1.49 -11.63
CA PHE A 214 33.75 -0.24 -11.29
C PHE A 214 34.70 0.93 -11.14
N GLN A 215 35.86 0.75 -10.53
CA GLN A 215 36.89 1.76 -10.40
C GLN A 215 37.35 2.28 -11.78
N LYS A 216 37.50 1.39 -12.77
CA LYS A 216 37.82 1.76 -14.16
C LYS A 216 36.69 2.57 -14.81
N GLN A 217 35.44 2.17 -14.63
CA GLN A 217 34.29 2.93 -15.15
C GLN A 217 34.09 4.28 -14.47
N ARG A 218 34.24 4.35 -13.15
CA ARG A 218 34.03 5.56 -12.35
C ARG A 218 35.11 6.60 -12.68
N LYS A 219 36.36 6.21 -12.92
CA LYS A 219 37.40 7.11 -13.45
C LYS A 219 37.04 7.70 -14.82
N GLN A 220 36.41 6.91 -15.71
CA GLN A 220 35.92 7.44 -16.99
C GLN A 220 34.74 8.43 -16.81
N LYS A 221 33.92 8.29 -15.75
CA LYS A 221 32.81 9.20 -15.42
C LYS A 221 33.17 10.42 -14.55
N ILE A 222 34.27 10.38 -13.78
CA ILE A 222 34.68 11.43 -12.82
C ILE A 222 35.51 12.55 -13.48
N LEU A 223 36.03 12.35 -14.70
CA LEU A 223 36.89 13.31 -15.39
C LEU A 223 36.18 14.49 -16.09
N ALA A 224 34.85 14.62 -15.98
CA ALA A 224 34.13 15.79 -16.49
C ALA A 224 33.75 16.72 -15.33
N HIS A 225 34.16 18.00 -15.38
CA HIS A 225 33.57 19.04 -14.54
C HIS A 225 32.06 19.08 -14.82
N LYS A 226 31.24 18.52 -13.92
CA LYS A 226 29.79 18.46 -14.10
C LYS A 226 29.20 19.79 -13.65
N ASN A 227 28.54 20.48 -14.58
CA ASN A 227 27.64 21.59 -14.30
C ASN A 227 26.48 21.13 -13.40
N ILE A 228 25.71 22.09 -12.86
CA ILE A 228 24.61 21.80 -11.93
C ILE A 228 23.49 20.92 -12.54
N VAL A 229 23.26 21.00 -13.85
CA VAL A 229 22.25 20.16 -14.54
C VAL A 229 22.69 18.69 -14.51
N ASP A 230 23.97 18.42 -14.77
CA ASP A 230 24.53 17.07 -14.68
C ASP A 230 24.55 16.55 -13.24
N GLU A 231 24.95 17.39 -12.27
CA GLU A 231 24.92 17.01 -10.85
C GLU A 231 23.50 16.58 -10.42
N LEU A 232 22.48 17.39 -10.73
CA LEU A 232 21.06 17.06 -10.43
C LEU A 232 20.59 15.82 -11.18
N TYR A 233 20.92 15.69 -12.47
CA TYR A 233 20.52 14.56 -13.29
C TYR A 233 21.05 13.26 -12.71
N TYR A 234 22.36 13.15 -12.45
CA TYR A 234 22.94 11.92 -11.92
C TYR A 234 22.52 11.63 -10.47
N CYS A 235 22.28 12.68 -9.66
CA CYS A 235 21.71 12.53 -8.32
C CYS A 235 20.36 11.81 -8.34
N LEU A 236 19.50 12.11 -9.32
CA LEU A 236 18.16 11.52 -9.44
C LEU A 236 18.15 10.24 -10.27
N TYR A 237 18.97 10.17 -11.33
CA TYR A 237 18.98 9.07 -12.29
C TYR A 237 19.44 7.74 -11.68
N LYS A 238 20.23 7.77 -10.60
CA LYS A 238 20.61 6.55 -9.87
C LYS A 238 19.43 5.81 -9.22
N PHE A 239 18.27 6.47 -9.11
CA PHE A 239 17.01 5.89 -8.64
C PHE A 239 16.01 5.68 -9.78
N ASP A 240 16.46 5.53 -11.03
CA ASP A 240 15.59 5.39 -12.20
C ASP A 240 14.64 4.18 -12.11
N GLN A 241 15.08 3.09 -11.47
CA GLN A 241 14.28 1.88 -11.20
C GLN A 241 13.19 2.05 -10.13
N LEU A 242 13.18 3.17 -9.38
CA LEU A 242 12.12 3.50 -8.43
C LEU A 242 11.30 4.66 -8.97
N SER A 243 10.00 4.53 -9.12
CA SER A 243 9.17 5.69 -9.50
C SER A 243 9.14 6.74 -8.39
N PHE A 244 9.20 6.31 -7.13
CA PHE A 244 9.13 7.15 -5.95
C PHE A 244 10.30 6.87 -4.97
N VAL A 245 10.87 7.93 -4.44
CA VAL A 245 11.90 7.99 -3.41
C VAL A 245 11.44 9.04 -2.42
N ASN A 246 11.54 8.72 -1.14
CA ASN A 246 11.16 9.62 -0.05
C ASN A 246 11.78 11.02 -0.25
N PRO A 247 10.97 12.09 -0.37
CA PRO A 247 11.47 13.44 -0.61
C PRO A 247 12.37 13.96 0.50
N TRP A 248 12.16 13.47 1.73
CA TRP A 248 13.04 13.75 2.85
C TRP A 248 14.45 13.21 2.64
N LEU A 249 14.59 12.07 1.95
CA LEU A 249 15.90 11.54 1.56
C LEU A 249 16.48 12.36 0.40
N LEU A 250 15.67 12.70 -0.62
CA LEU A 250 16.13 13.48 -1.78
C LEU A 250 16.68 14.86 -1.41
N CYS A 251 16.00 15.61 -0.53
CA CYS A 251 16.46 16.94 -0.14
C CYS A 251 17.78 16.91 0.64
N ASN A 252 18.15 15.76 1.20
CA ASN A 252 19.39 15.53 1.91
C ASN A 252 20.57 15.08 1.02
N LEU A 253 20.35 14.87 -0.29
CA LEU A 253 21.39 14.49 -1.24
C LEU A 253 22.15 15.71 -1.78
N LYS A 254 23.43 15.55 -2.13
CA LYS A 254 24.14 16.52 -2.98
C LYS A 254 23.57 16.40 -4.41
N PRO A 255 23.27 17.50 -5.12
CA PRO A 255 23.61 18.88 -4.77
C PRO A 255 22.53 19.66 -4.01
N PHE A 256 21.38 19.08 -3.63
CA PHE A 256 20.32 19.80 -2.92
C PHE A 256 20.76 20.29 -1.54
N ASN A 257 21.36 19.43 -0.73
CA ASN A 257 21.87 19.78 0.59
C ASN A 257 23.35 20.17 0.52
N VAL A 258 23.67 21.45 0.68
CA VAL A 258 25.06 21.92 0.72
C VAL A 258 25.71 21.82 2.11
N LEU A 259 24.93 21.56 3.16
CA LEU A 259 25.45 21.38 4.52
C LEU A 259 26.04 19.96 4.70
N ASP A 260 26.81 19.78 5.77
CA ASP A 260 27.40 18.48 6.15
C ASP A 260 26.49 17.66 7.09
N ASN A 261 25.30 18.17 7.38
CA ASN A 261 24.33 17.58 8.31
C ASN A 261 22.97 17.36 7.65
N THR A 262 22.13 16.51 8.26
CA THR A 262 20.74 16.31 7.83
C THR A 262 19.88 17.55 8.02
N VAL A 263 19.05 17.85 7.01
CA VAL A 263 18.14 19.00 6.94
C VAL A 263 16.66 18.57 6.87
N TRP A 264 15.77 19.46 7.28
CA TRP A 264 14.31 19.37 7.14
C TRP A 264 13.85 20.35 6.06
N HIS A 265 14.33 20.13 4.85
CA HIS A 265 14.10 21.01 3.68
C HIS A 265 13.02 20.47 2.74
N TYR A 266 12.05 19.74 3.28
CA TYR A 266 10.87 19.30 2.54
C TYR A 266 9.63 19.38 3.43
N GLU A 267 8.62 20.10 2.95
CA GLU A 267 7.28 20.22 3.54
C GLU A 267 6.30 20.60 2.43
N TYR A 268 5.01 20.24 2.50
CA TYR A 268 3.97 20.67 1.55
C TYR A 268 4.33 20.58 0.05
N GLN A 269 4.93 19.45 -0.37
CA GLN A 269 5.39 19.21 -1.75
C GLN A 269 6.42 20.24 -2.25
N HIS A 270 7.11 20.88 -1.32
CA HIS A 270 8.04 21.96 -1.55
C HIS A 270 9.43 21.53 -1.06
N LEU A 271 10.40 21.54 -1.98
CA LEU A 271 11.81 21.32 -1.69
C LEU A 271 12.50 22.67 -1.48
N PHE A 272 13.22 22.79 -0.38
CA PHE A 272 14.06 23.94 -0.07
C PHE A 272 15.54 23.61 -0.31
N THR A 273 16.32 24.55 -0.84
CA THR A 273 17.76 24.34 -1.03
C THR A 273 18.56 25.62 -0.80
N LEU A 274 19.70 25.44 -0.12
CA LEU A 274 20.71 26.46 0.11
C LEU A 274 21.78 26.49 -1.00
N ASN A 275 21.57 25.76 -2.11
CA ASN A 275 22.56 25.69 -3.18
C ASN A 275 22.41 26.86 -4.17
N PRO A 276 23.36 27.81 -4.21
CA PRO A 276 23.29 28.96 -5.11
C PRO A 276 23.37 28.57 -6.59
N LYS A 277 23.97 27.42 -6.94
CA LYS A 277 23.97 26.92 -8.33
C LYS A 277 22.57 26.54 -8.79
N ILE A 278 21.73 26.02 -7.89
CA ILE A 278 20.33 25.69 -8.20
C ILE A 278 19.52 26.98 -8.36
N TYR A 279 19.77 28.01 -7.54
CA TYR A 279 19.20 29.35 -7.73
C TYR A 279 19.51 29.89 -9.13
N ILE A 280 20.79 29.88 -9.55
CA ILE A 280 21.22 30.38 -10.86
C ILE A 280 20.53 29.60 -11.99
N LEU A 281 20.41 28.27 -11.87
CA LEU A 281 19.69 27.46 -12.84
C LEU A 281 18.23 27.90 -12.97
N LEU A 282 17.51 27.98 -11.85
CA LEU A 282 16.07 28.28 -11.84
C LEU A 282 15.78 29.74 -12.28
N GLU A 283 16.67 30.68 -12.00
CA GLU A 283 16.57 32.07 -12.49
C GLU A 283 16.68 32.15 -14.04
N ASN A 284 17.29 31.15 -14.67
CA ASN A 284 17.55 31.10 -16.11
C ASN A 284 16.64 30.12 -16.87
N VAL A 285 15.66 29.52 -16.20
CA VAL A 285 14.70 28.58 -16.77
C VAL A 285 13.27 29.12 -16.59
N ALA A 286 12.40 28.86 -17.56
CA ALA A 286 10.96 29.09 -17.46
C ALA A 286 10.20 27.85 -17.95
N LEU A 287 8.96 27.70 -17.49
CA LEU A 287 8.04 26.65 -17.94
C LEU A 287 6.87 27.29 -18.68
N GLU A 288 6.69 26.92 -19.95
CA GLU A 288 5.58 27.38 -20.80
C GLU A 288 4.93 26.15 -21.45
N GLU A 289 3.65 25.90 -21.14
CA GLU A 289 2.86 24.77 -21.69
C GLU A 289 3.57 23.39 -21.58
N GLY A 290 4.28 23.16 -20.47
CA GLY A 290 5.04 21.92 -20.27
C GLY A 290 6.37 21.85 -21.03
N ASN A 291 6.80 22.94 -21.67
CA ASN A 291 8.13 23.06 -22.26
C ASN A 291 9.08 23.86 -21.36
N ILE A 292 10.35 23.45 -21.35
CA ILE A 292 11.41 24.14 -20.60
C ILE A 292 12.10 25.13 -21.53
N ILE A 293 11.96 26.41 -21.24
CA ILE A 293 12.63 27.50 -21.96
C ILE A 293 13.85 27.93 -21.15
N ILE A 294 14.98 28.05 -21.83
CA ILE A 294 16.27 28.40 -21.21
C ILE A 294 16.73 29.74 -21.79
N LYS A 295 17.12 30.68 -20.93
CA LYS A 295 17.67 31.97 -21.38
C LYS A 295 18.93 31.74 -22.22
N LYS A 296 19.01 32.39 -23.39
CA LYS A 296 20.09 32.20 -24.40
C LYS A 296 21.51 32.29 -23.82
N LYS A 297 21.77 33.26 -22.94
CA LYS A 297 23.08 33.45 -22.30
C LYS A 297 23.48 32.27 -21.41
N PHE A 298 22.52 31.68 -20.70
CA PHE A 298 22.76 30.50 -19.87
C PHE A 298 22.93 29.25 -20.74
N GLU A 299 22.17 29.14 -21.83
CA GLU A 299 22.35 28.07 -22.82
C GLU A 299 23.77 28.05 -23.43
N GLU A 300 24.32 29.23 -23.77
CA GLU A 300 25.71 29.37 -24.22
C GLU A 300 26.72 28.94 -23.14
N THR A 301 26.41 29.17 -21.87
CA THR A 301 27.24 28.75 -20.72
C THR A 301 27.25 27.22 -20.62
N LEU A 302 26.08 26.58 -20.66
CA LEU A 302 25.96 25.12 -20.65
C LEU A 302 26.71 24.46 -21.82
N LYS A 303 26.66 25.06 -23.01
CA LYS A 303 27.41 24.62 -24.20
C LYS A 303 28.92 24.73 -23.99
N LYS A 304 29.41 25.84 -23.43
CA LYS A 304 30.84 26.03 -23.09
C LYS A 304 31.33 25.03 -22.05
N GLU A 305 30.48 24.67 -21.09
CA GLU A 305 30.74 23.65 -20.07
C GLU A 305 30.61 22.20 -20.60
N ASN A 306 30.41 22.01 -21.91
CA ASN A 306 30.20 20.71 -22.56
C ASN A 306 29.02 19.91 -21.97
N THR A 307 27.98 20.60 -21.50
CA THR A 307 26.74 19.96 -21.04
C THR A 307 25.98 19.41 -22.24
N ILE A 308 25.97 18.09 -22.41
CA ILE A 308 25.24 17.44 -23.52
C ILE A 308 23.78 17.18 -23.08
N GLU A 309 22.81 17.35 -23.99
CA GLU A 309 21.39 17.03 -23.78
C GLU A 309 20.73 17.71 -22.55
N TYR A 310 21.15 18.91 -22.18
CA TYR A 310 20.62 19.64 -21.00
C TYR A 310 19.10 19.77 -20.98
N GLN A 311 18.43 19.96 -22.13
CA GLN A 311 16.96 20.00 -22.21
C GLN A 311 16.31 18.69 -21.76
N LYS A 312 16.77 17.54 -22.29
CA LYS A 312 16.26 16.22 -21.90
C LYS A 312 16.53 15.94 -20.41
N LYS A 313 17.71 16.34 -19.92
CA LYS A 313 18.08 16.18 -18.52
C LYS A 313 17.20 17.02 -17.59
N LEU A 314 16.96 18.29 -17.90
CA LEU A 314 16.06 19.14 -17.12
C LEU A 314 14.63 18.62 -17.13
N HIS A 315 14.14 18.15 -18.28
CA HIS A 315 12.83 17.51 -18.36
C HIS A 315 12.75 16.27 -17.46
N TYR A 316 13.77 15.40 -17.49
CA TYR A 316 13.85 14.26 -16.58
C TYR A 316 13.88 14.70 -15.11
N ILE A 317 14.70 15.70 -14.74
CA ILE A 317 14.83 16.20 -13.37
C ILE A 317 13.48 16.67 -12.83
N PHE A 318 12.80 17.58 -13.53
CA PHE A 318 11.52 18.13 -13.07
C PHE A 318 10.42 17.06 -13.04
N LYS A 319 10.33 16.20 -14.07
CA LYS A 319 9.41 15.06 -14.07
C LYS A 319 9.65 14.12 -12.89
N LYS A 320 10.91 13.77 -12.62
CA LYS A 320 11.29 12.90 -11.50
C LYS A 320 10.96 13.55 -10.17
N LEU A 321 11.20 14.86 -9.99
CA LEU A 321 10.82 15.57 -8.78
C LEU A 321 9.29 15.59 -8.58
N ASN A 322 8.49 15.85 -9.62
CA ASN A 322 7.02 15.76 -9.53
C ASN A 322 6.55 14.33 -9.17
N GLN A 323 7.18 13.29 -9.73
CA GLN A 323 6.89 11.89 -9.34
C GLN A 323 7.13 11.63 -7.85
N ASN A 324 8.07 12.36 -7.26
CA ASN A 324 8.41 12.35 -5.83
C ASN A 324 7.63 13.41 -5.03
N LEU A 325 6.47 13.87 -5.50
CA LEU A 325 5.66 14.87 -4.79
C LEU A 325 6.44 16.16 -4.47
N ILE A 326 7.33 16.59 -5.36
CA ILE A 326 8.00 17.90 -5.30
C ILE A 326 7.50 18.71 -6.49
N ASN A 327 6.71 19.73 -6.19
CA ASN A 327 6.03 20.58 -7.18
C ASN A 327 6.52 22.03 -7.14
N LYS A 328 7.24 22.39 -6.08
CA LYS A 328 7.85 23.70 -5.86
C LYS A 328 9.28 23.52 -5.36
N ILE A 329 10.19 24.36 -5.84
CA ILE A 329 11.55 24.49 -5.34
C ILE A 329 11.78 25.93 -4.87
N THR A 330 12.28 26.10 -3.65
CA THR A 330 12.84 27.39 -3.20
C THR A 330 14.35 27.26 -3.15
N ALA A 331 15.04 28.17 -3.83
CA ALA A 331 16.50 28.19 -3.88
C ALA A 331 17.02 29.53 -3.35
N VAL A 332 17.97 29.46 -2.42
CA VAL A 332 18.62 30.64 -1.83
C VAL A 332 19.76 31.11 -2.72
N LYS A 333 19.85 32.43 -2.94
CA LYS A 333 20.85 33.08 -3.80
C LYS A 333 22.24 33.07 -3.19
N ASP A 334 22.34 33.37 -1.89
CA ASP A 334 23.59 33.41 -1.14
C ASP A 334 23.34 33.07 0.33
N THR A 335 23.78 31.88 0.74
CA THR A 335 23.61 31.37 2.11
C THR A 335 24.35 32.22 3.15
N SER A 336 25.49 32.83 2.78
CA SER A 336 26.28 33.67 3.70
C SER A 336 25.55 34.95 4.11
N VAL A 337 24.64 35.43 3.25
CA VAL A 337 23.79 36.59 3.53
C VAL A 337 22.74 36.23 4.58
N ILE A 338 22.11 35.05 4.45
CA ILE A 338 21.15 34.55 5.43
C ILE A 338 21.78 34.38 6.81
N GLU A 339 22.96 33.75 6.89
CA GLU A 339 23.67 33.53 8.16
C GLU A 339 24.00 34.85 8.86
N ARG A 340 24.44 35.86 8.10
CA ARG A 340 24.75 37.18 8.65
C ARG A 340 23.51 37.89 9.19
N TYR A 341 22.39 37.87 8.45
CA TYR A 341 21.15 38.51 8.89
C TYR A 341 20.52 37.83 10.11
N ASN A 342 20.68 36.52 10.26
CA ASN A 342 20.07 35.75 11.35
C ASN A 342 21.05 35.41 12.49
N LYS A 343 22.22 36.05 12.52
CA LYS A 343 23.22 35.83 13.56
C LYS A 343 22.65 36.27 14.92
N GLY A 344 22.50 35.32 15.84
CA GLY A 344 21.98 35.56 17.19
C GLY A 344 20.46 35.53 17.32
N VAL A 345 19.72 35.22 16.25
CA VAL A 345 18.27 35.01 16.32
C VAL A 345 17.98 33.67 17.01
N LEU A 346 17.32 33.72 18.17
CA LEU A 346 16.99 32.52 18.94
C LEU A 346 16.04 31.61 18.13
N GLY A 347 16.42 30.34 17.96
CA GLY A 347 15.61 29.34 17.26
C GLY A 347 15.78 29.31 15.74
N PHE A 348 16.52 30.25 15.13
CA PHE A 348 16.84 30.18 13.70
C PHE A 348 17.85 29.07 13.42
N SER A 349 17.62 28.32 12.35
CA SER A 349 18.53 27.27 11.90
C SER A 349 18.41 27.06 10.40
N LEU A 350 19.55 27.07 9.72
CA LEU A 350 19.65 26.72 8.30
C LEU A 350 19.19 25.29 7.99
N ARG A 351 19.00 24.45 9.00
CA ARG A 351 18.49 23.07 8.82
C ARG A 351 16.99 23.03 8.57
N HIS A 352 16.26 24.12 8.79
CA HIS A 352 14.80 24.20 8.57
C HIS A 352 14.47 25.13 7.40
N ILE A 353 13.25 25.01 6.89
CA ILE A 353 12.68 25.95 5.92
C ILE A 353 12.44 27.30 6.62
N PHE A 354 12.74 28.39 5.92
CA PHE A 354 12.47 29.75 6.37
C PHE A 354 11.99 30.61 5.18
N ASP A 355 11.39 31.75 5.48
CA ASP A 355 10.83 32.64 4.45
C ASP A 355 11.93 33.22 3.55
N VAL A 356 11.70 33.16 2.24
CA VAL A 356 12.62 33.65 1.20
C VAL A 356 11.91 34.70 0.36
N THR A 357 12.41 35.94 0.44
CA THR A 357 12.01 37.05 -0.42
C THR A 357 12.82 37.06 -1.72
N ASP A 358 12.33 37.76 -2.74
CA ASP A 358 12.99 37.89 -4.04
C ASP A 358 14.42 38.47 -3.98
N SER A 359 14.77 39.17 -2.89
CA SER A 359 16.11 39.73 -2.69
C SER A 359 17.15 38.69 -2.25
N ILE A 360 16.72 37.59 -1.63
CA ILE A 360 17.61 36.56 -1.04
C ILE A 360 17.46 35.18 -1.68
N GLY A 361 16.49 34.98 -2.56
CA GLY A 361 16.30 33.74 -3.29
C GLY A 361 15.11 33.83 -4.24
N LEU A 362 14.61 32.67 -4.67
CA LEU A 362 13.43 32.59 -5.54
C LEU A 362 12.56 31.39 -5.17
N ASN A 363 11.29 31.47 -5.55
CA ASN A 363 10.32 30.39 -5.49
C ASN A 363 9.97 29.96 -6.92
N PHE A 364 10.19 28.70 -7.27
CA PHE A 364 9.97 28.19 -8.62
C PHE A 364 9.00 27.00 -8.61
N HIS A 365 7.89 27.12 -9.32
CA HIS A 365 6.97 26.00 -9.52
C HIS A 365 7.47 25.13 -10.67
N ILE A 366 7.63 23.83 -10.41
CA ILE A 366 8.13 22.86 -11.40
C ILE A 366 7.02 21.94 -11.93
N ASN A 367 5.75 22.30 -11.74
CA ASN A 367 4.62 21.48 -12.18
C ASN A 367 4.63 21.30 -13.70
N PHE A 368 4.92 20.08 -14.15
CA PHE A 368 4.62 19.64 -15.49
C PHE A 368 3.13 19.34 -15.60
N SER A 369 2.37 20.25 -16.18
CA SER A 369 1.00 19.97 -16.62
C SER A 369 1.04 19.08 -17.86
N VAL A 370 1.40 17.81 -17.71
CA VAL A 370 1.03 16.83 -18.74
C VAL A 370 -0.30 16.25 -18.31
N GLN A 371 -1.37 16.87 -18.81
CA GLN A 371 -2.76 16.42 -18.77
C GLN A 371 -2.99 15.09 -19.53
N GLU A 372 -1.98 14.21 -19.63
CA GLU A 372 -2.18 12.89 -20.20
C GLU A 372 -2.80 11.99 -19.13
N LYS A 373 -3.96 11.40 -19.46
CA LYS A 373 -4.55 10.33 -18.66
C LYS A 373 -3.51 9.20 -18.54
N CYS A 374 -2.97 9.00 -17.34
CA CYS A 374 -1.97 7.96 -17.10
C CYS A 374 -2.61 6.57 -17.29
N GLU A 375 -2.07 5.77 -18.21
CA GLU A 375 -2.57 4.43 -18.50
C GLU A 375 -1.81 3.32 -17.77
N CYS A 376 -1.00 3.67 -16.75
CA CYS A 376 -0.28 2.66 -15.98
C CYS A 376 -1.25 1.72 -15.23
N ILE A 377 -0.73 0.56 -14.82
CA ILE A 377 -1.56 -0.49 -14.20
C ILE A 377 -2.31 0.00 -12.95
N ASN A 378 -1.65 0.83 -12.14
CA ASN A 378 -2.21 1.41 -10.92
C ASN A 378 -3.33 2.42 -11.18
N CYS A 379 -3.17 3.26 -12.20
CA CYS A 379 -4.17 4.25 -12.58
C CYS A 379 -5.39 3.55 -13.20
N THR A 380 -5.17 2.58 -14.09
CA THR A 380 -6.24 1.78 -14.71
C THR A 380 -7.03 0.96 -13.69
N TYR A 381 -6.36 0.40 -12.67
CA TYR A 381 -7.03 -0.29 -11.56
C TYR A 381 -7.99 0.65 -10.81
N ARG A 382 -7.58 1.91 -10.57
CA ARG A 382 -8.38 2.94 -9.88
C ARG A 382 -9.45 3.60 -10.74
N THR A 383 -9.42 3.40 -12.06
CA THR A 383 -10.59 3.68 -12.91
C THR A 383 -11.66 2.59 -12.80
N LEU A 384 -11.43 1.53 -12.00
CA LEU A 384 -12.27 0.34 -11.87
C LEU A 384 -12.52 -0.39 -13.20
N ASN A 385 -11.60 -0.21 -14.17
CA ASN A 385 -11.70 -0.79 -15.50
C ASN A 385 -11.05 -2.16 -15.54
N PHE A 386 -11.73 -3.14 -14.91
CA PHE A 386 -11.22 -4.49 -14.77
C PHE A 386 -11.07 -5.19 -16.13
N LYS A 387 -11.93 -4.88 -17.10
CA LYS A 387 -11.77 -5.38 -18.46
C LYS A 387 -10.49 -4.88 -19.13
N LYS A 388 -10.18 -3.58 -19.03
CA LYS A 388 -8.97 -2.99 -19.63
C LYS A 388 -7.71 -3.55 -18.98
N ILE A 389 -7.64 -3.64 -17.65
CA ILE A 389 -6.44 -4.19 -16.98
C ILE A 389 -6.23 -5.67 -17.31
N ILE A 390 -7.29 -6.49 -17.38
CA ILE A 390 -7.18 -7.90 -17.79
C ILE A 390 -6.69 -7.99 -19.24
N GLY A 391 -7.26 -7.20 -20.15
CA GLY A 391 -6.81 -7.10 -21.54
C GLY A 391 -5.34 -6.73 -21.65
N ASN A 392 -4.92 -5.67 -20.96
CA ASN A 392 -3.53 -5.21 -20.94
C ASN A 392 -2.56 -6.30 -20.44
N LEU A 393 -2.95 -7.06 -19.41
CA LEU A 393 -2.13 -8.16 -18.89
C LEU A 393 -2.04 -9.32 -19.90
N ASN A 394 -3.17 -9.72 -20.48
CA ASN A 394 -3.22 -10.78 -21.50
C ASN A 394 -2.42 -10.41 -22.76
N ASP A 395 -2.44 -9.14 -23.16
CA ASP A 395 -1.71 -8.64 -24.33
C ASP A 395 -0.19 -8.72 -24.16
N THR A 396 0.33 -8.85 -22.94
CA THR A 396 1.78 -9.00 -22.70
C THR A 396 2.28 -10.43 -22.86
N VAL A 397 1.40 -11.44 -22.88
CA VAL A 397 1.78 -12.85 -22.92
C VAL A 397 2.61 -13.16 -24.17
N GLY A 398 3.79 -13.76 -24.00
CA GLY A 398 4.70 -14.08 -25.08
C GLY A 398 5.51 -12.90 -25.61
N LYS A 399 5.40 -11.71 -25.00
CA LYS A 399 6.19 -10.51 -25.34
C LYS A 399 7.29 -10.25 -24.31
N LYS A 400 8.24 -9.38 -24.65
CA LYS A 400 9.38 -9.04 -23.78
C LYS A 400 8.91 -8.39 -22.47
N GLU A 401 7.80 -7.66 -22.52
CA GLU A 401 7.20 -6.92 -21.42
C GLU A 401 6.48 -7.82 -20.40
N GLU A 402 6.29 -9.12 -20.69
CA GLU A 402 5.63 -10.09 -19.79
C GLU A 402 6.31 -10.14 -18.41
N HIS A 403 7.63 -9.93 -18.37
CA HIS A 403 8.43 -10.00 -17.15
C HIS A 403 8.89 -8.61 -16.72
N THR A 404 7.97 -7.84 -16.14
CA THR A 404 8.26 -6.53 -15.51
C THR A 404 7.59 -6.43 -14.14
N LEU A 405 8.14 -5.61 -13.23
CA LEU A 405 7.54 -5.37 -11.91
C LEU A 405 6.08 -4.91 -12.03
N SER A 406 5.75 -4.05 -12.99
CA SER A 406 4.39 -3.57 -13.22
C SER A 406 3.42 -4.68 -13.59
N ILE A 407 3.82 -5.63 -14.45
CA ILE A 407 2.97 -6.74 -14.88
C ILE A 407 2.81 -7.76 -13.75
N ALA A 408 3.89 -8.06 -13.02
CA ALA A 408 3.82 -8.88 -11.80
C ALA A 408 2.85 -8.27 -10.77
N TYR A 409 2.93 -6.96 -10.55
CA TYR A 409 2.05 -6.22 -9.64
C TYR A 409 0.60 -6.19 -10.12
N GLY A 410 0.36 -6.07 -11.43
CA GLY A 410 -0.99 -6.15 -12.00
C GLY A 410 -1.67 -7.48 -11.76
N HIS A 411 -0.96 -8.60 -12.00
CA HIS A 411 -1.47 -9.93 -11.66
C HIS A 411 -1.69 -10.11 -10.15
N TYR A 412 -0.89 -9.43 -9.32
CA TYR A 412 -1.11 -9.38 -7.87
C TYR A 412 -2.41 -8.63 -7.51
N LEU A 413 -2.66 -7.44 -8.07
CA LEU A 413 -3.87 -6.66 -7.82
C LEU A 413 -5.16 -7.41 -8.19
N LEU A 414 -5.09 -8.25 -9.23
CA LEU A 414 -6.20 -9.08 -9.68
C LEU A 414 -6.23 -10.47 -9.05
N ALA A 415 -5.27 -10.80 -8.18
CA ALA A 415 -5.10 -12.15 -7.64
C ALA A 415 -5.15 -13.26 -8.72
N THR A 416 -4.58 -13.01 -9.90
CA THR A 416 -4.63 -13.94 -11.04
C THR A 416 -4.08 -15.30 -10.64
N ASP A 417 -4.88 -16.34 -10.87
CA ASP A 417 -4.59 -17.72 -10.47
C ASP A 417 -4.19 -17.82 -8.98
N ASN A 418 -4.93 -17.14 -8.10
CA ASN A 418 -4.67 -17.06 -6.65
C ASN A 418 -3.20 -16.66 -6.36
N TYR A 419 -2.74 -15.61 -7.04
CA TYR A 419 -1.38 -15.04 -6.97
C TYR A 419 -0.26 -15.87 -7.60
N LYS A 420 -0.53 -17.08 -8.12
CA LYS A 420 0.49 -17.94 -8.72
C LYS A 420 1.14 -17.29 -9.95
N LYS A 421 0.38 -16.64 -10.83
CA LYS A 421 0.95 -15.98 -12.02
C LYS A 421 1.92 -14.86 -11.64
N SER A 422 1.57 -14.03 -10.64
CA SER A 422 2.44 -12.97 -10.12
C SER A 422 3.73 -13.55 -9.51
N TYR A 423 3.62 -14.62 -8.71
CA TYR A 423 4.78 -15.35 -8.17
C TYR A 423 5.73 -15.85 -9.27
N HIS A 424 5.20 -16.48 -10.32
CA HIS A 424 6.03 -17.00 -11.41
C HIS A 424 6.76 -15.88 -12.18
N ILE A 425 6.10 -14.73 -12.38
CA ILE A 425 6.74 -13.58 -13.01
C ILE A 425 7.87 -13.04 -12.12
N TYR A 426 7.65 -12.92 -10.80
CA TYR A 426 8.72 -12.52 -9.89
C TYR A 426 9.88 -13.52 -9.85
N LYS A 427 9.62 -14.83 -9.91
CA LYS A 427 10.69 -15.85 -10.02
C LYS A 427 11.51 -15.68 -11.30
N LYS A 428 10.86 -15.33 -12.42
CA LYS A 428 11.55 -15.03 -13.67
C LYS A 428 12.40 -13.76 -13.55
N LEU A 429 11.82 -12.67 -13.02
CA LEU A 429 12.53 -11.42 -12.75
C LEU A 429 13.75 -11.63 -11.85
N GLU A 430 13.62 -12.47 -10.81
CA GLU A 430 14.73 -12.82 -9.92
C GLU A 430 15.90 -13.38 -10.71
N SER A 431 15.65 -14.38 -11.57
CA SER A 431 16.70 -14.99 -12.40
C SER A 431 17.35 -14.02 -13.39
N GLU A 432 16.60 -13.04 -13.91
CA GLU A 432 17.08 -12.11 -14.94
C GLU A 432 17.81 -10.88 -14.37
N SER A 433 17.50 -10.51 -13.12
CA SER A 433 18.07 -9.34 -12.45
C SER A 433 19.22 -9.69 -11.50
N LYS A 434 19.32 -10.95 -11.05
CA LYS A 434 20.38 -11.40 -10.15
C LYS A 434 21.78 -11.15 -10.75
N GLY A 435 22.65 -10.49 -9.98
CA GLY A 435 24.03 -10.21 -10.38
C GLY A 435 24.18 -9.13 -11.47
N ASN A 436 23.10 -8.49 -11.91
CA ASN A 436 23.10 -7.41 -12.88
C ASN A 436 23.18 -6.06 -12.17
N ASP A 437 24.29 -5.33 -12.37
CA ASP A 437 24.55 -4.03 -11.74
C ASP A 437 23.49 -2.99 -12.07
N LYS A 438 22.94 -3.04 -13.29
CA LYS A 438 21.88 -2.14 -13.77
C LYS A 438 20.47 -2.53 -13.34
N ARG A 439 20.27 -3.70 -12.70
CA ARG A 439 18.95 -4.18 -12.24
C ARG A 439 18.95 -4.53 -10.74
N CYS A 440 19.90 -4.01 -9.96
CA CYS A 440 20.05 -4.35 -8.54
C CYS A 440 18.87 -3.89 -7.67
N ILE A 441 18.28 -2.72 -7.94
CA ILE A 441 17.09 -2.23 -7.24
C ILE A 441 15.89 -3.12 -7.60
N GLU A 442 15.70 -3.45 -8.88
CA GLU A 442 14.64 -4.35 -9.32
C GLU A 442 14.79 -5.75 -8.70
N TYR A 443 16.01 -6.27 -8.60
CA TYR A 443 16.30 -7.53 -7.91
C TYR A 443 15.85 -7.46 -6.45
N PHE A 444 16.20 -6.38 -5.73
CA PHE A 444 15.80 -6.21 -4.33
C PHE A 444 14.28 -6.14 -4.16
N ILE A 445 13.58 -5.33 -4.96
CA ILE A 445 12.11 -5.22 -4.93
C ILE A 445 11.47 -6.57 -5.26
N THR A 446 12.03 -7.30 -6.23
CA THR A 446 11.55 -8.64 -6.60
C THR A 446 11.65 -9.60 -5.41
N LYS A 447 12.78 -9.60 -4.69
CA LYS A 447 12.97 -10.45 -3.49
C LYS A 447 12.05 -10.03 -2.35
N TYR A 448 11.88 -8.72 -2.13
CA TYR A 448 10.92 -8.18 -1.17
C TYR A 448 9.48 -8.63 -1.48
N ASN A 449 9.05 -8.50 -2.74
CA ASN A 449 7.71 -8.89 -3.16
C ASN A 449 7.52 -10.41 -3.16
N LEU A 450 8.54 -11.21 -3.47
CA LEU A 450 8.49 -12.68 -3.32
C LEU A 450 8.26 -13.08 -1.86
N ALA A 451 8.96 -12.46 -0.92
CA ALA A 451 8.78 -12.73 0.51
C ALA A 451 7.33 -12.47 0.95
N ASN A 452 6.72 -11.39 0.45
CA ASN A 452 5.33 -11.05 0.77
C ASN A 452 4.30 -11.96 0.05
N ILE A 453 4.45 -12.17 -1.26
CA ILE A 453 3.44 -12.87 -2.07
C ILE A 453 3.33 -14.36 -1.73
N CYS A 454 4.43 -15.00 -1.31
CA CYS A 454 4.42 -16.41 -0.92
C CYS A 454 3.44 -16.71 0.23
N HIS A 455 3.16 -15.73 1.09
CA HIS A 455 2.18 -15.87 2.18
C HIS A 455 0.72 -15.83 1.70
N LEU A 456 0.47 -15.36 0.48
CA LEU A 456 -0.87 -15.18 -0.08
C LEU A 456 -1.37 -16.38 -0.90
N ILE A 457 -0.45 -17.26 -1.33
CA ILE A 457 -0.77 -18.46 -2.11
C ILE A 457 -1.39 -19.53 -1.17
N PHE A 458 -2.57 -20.04 -1.55
CA PHE A 458 -3.37 -20.97 -0.73
C PHE A 458 -2.78 -22.39 -0.61
N ASP A 459 -3.14 -23.07 0.48
CA ASP A 459 -2.61 -24.35 0.94
C ASP A 459 -3.04 -25.57 0.11
N ASP A 460 -2.10 -26.10 -0.65
CA ASP A 460 -1.99 -27.51 -1.03
C ASP A 460 -0.52 -27.93 -0.83
N ALA A 461 -0.22 -29.24 -0.79
CA ALA A 461 1.13 -29.75 -0.48
C ALA A 461 2.21 -29.23 -1.46
N GLU A 462 1.83 -28.83 -2.67
CA GLU A 462 2.71 -28.21 -3.67
C GLU A 462 3.08 -26.76 -3.30
N ASN A 463 2.17 -26.03 -2.66
CA ASN A 463 2.37 -24.63 -2.27
C ASN A 463 3.11 -24.43 -0.93
N ASP A 464 3.25 -25.48 -0.10
CA ASP A 464 4.07 -25.46 1.11
C ASP A 464 5.55 -25.13 0.83
N GLY A 465 6.07 -25.60 -0.32
CA GLY A 465 7.42 -25.25 -0.79
C GLY A 465 7.59 -23.75 -1.01
N LYS A 466 6.59 -23.09 -1.61
CA LYS A 466 6.62 -21.65 -1.91
C LYS A 466 6.60 -20.81 -0.63
N LYS A 467 5.81 -21.21 0.38
CA LYS A 467 5.81 -20.56 1.70
C LYS A 467 7.15 -20.69 2.42
N LYS A 468 7.77 -21.87 2.38
CA LYS A 468 9.12 -22.08 2.94
C LYS A 468 10.16 -21.24 2.23
N GLU A 469 10.06 -21.12 0.91
CA GLU A 469 10.92 -20.25 0.10
C GLU A 469 10.75 -18.77 0.48
N GLY A 470 9.51 -18.27 0.60
CA GLY A 470 9.26 -16.90 1.03
C GLY A 470 9.91 -16.60 2.40
N ARG A 471 9.80 -17.53 3.35
CA ARG A 471 10.40 -17.41 4.69
C ARG A 471 11.93 -17.50 4.70
N SER A 472 12.55 -18.09 3.68
CA SER A 472 14.00 -18.22 3.58
C SER A 472 14.68 -17.04 2.87
N ILE A 473 13.89 -16.09 2.34
CA ILE A 473 14.42 -14.86 1.77
C ILE A 473 14.93 -13.96 2.89
N ASP A 474 16.26 -13.84 2.95
CA ASP A 474 16.96 -12.93 3.86
C ASP A 474 17.36 -11.65 3.10
N LEU A 475 16.62 -10.57 3.35
CA LEU A 475 16.87 -9.27 2.72
C LEU A 475 18.16 -8.60 3.22
N ASP A 476 18.59 -8.89 4.45
CA ASP A 476 19.85 -8.38 4.98
C ASP A 476 21.03 -9.02 4.24
N ARG A 477 21.00 -10.34 4.09
CA ARG A 477 22.01 -11.07 3.29
C ARG A 477 22.06 -10.56 1.85
N ILE A 478 20.90 -10.32 1.24
CA ILE A 478 20.84 -9.78 -0.13
C ILE A 478 21.56 -8.41 -0.20
N LEU A 479 21.30 -7.51 0.75
CA LEU A 479 21.92 -6.18 0.80
C LEU A 479 23.43 -6.21 1.12
N SER A 480 23.89 -7.13 1.97
CA SER A 480 25.29 -7.20 2.40
C SER A 480 26.17 -8.04 1.49
N GLU A 481 25.61 -9.05 0.82
CA GLU A 481 26.40 -10.05 0.07
C GLU A 481 26.09 -10.06 -1.43
N GLU A 482 24.82 -9.88 -1.83
CA GLU A 482 24.41 -10.08 -3.22
C GLU A 482 24.47 -8.79 -4.05
N ILE A 483 24.12 -7.63 -3.46
CA ILE A 483 24.06 -6.34 -4.18
C ILE A 483 24.99 -5.23 -3.68
N GLU A 484 25.71 -5.42 -2.57
CA GLU A 484 26.54 -4.39 -1.91
C GLU A 484 27.48 -3.66 -2.89
N VAL A 485 28.14 -4.41 -3.79
CA VAL A 485 29.11 -3.84 -4.75
C VAL A 485 28.48 -3.05 -5.90
N PHE A 486 27.16 -3.16 -6.10
CA PHE A 486 26.42 -2.55 -7.22
C PHE A 486 25.72 -1.24 -6.83
N ILE A 487 25.60 -0.97 -5.53
CA ILE A 487 24.82 0.16 -5.02
C ILE A 487 25.72 1.15 -4.29
N ASP A 488 25.40 2.44 -4.38
CA ASP A 488 26.02 3.47 -3.53
C ASP A 488 25.27 3.60 -2.19
N GLN A 489 25.82 4.39 -1.27
CA GLN A 489 25.27 4.57 0.07
C GLN A 489 23.85 5.15 0.06
N ASP A 490 23.49 5.97 -0.93
CA ASP A 490 22.17 6.57 -0.99
C ASP A 490 21.12 5.59 -1.50
N ILE A 491 21.47 4.76 -2.50
CA ILE A 491 20.63 3.62 -2.91
C ILE A 491 20.45 2.67 -1.72
N ARG A 492 21.52 2.35 -0.99
CA ARG A 492 21.45 1.48 0.20
C ARG A 492 20.46 2.00 1.24
N LYS A 493 20.45 3.32 1.54
CA LYS A 493 19.48 3.93 2.46
C LYS A 493 18.03 3.70 2.02
N VAL A 494 17.73 3.89 0.73
CA VAL A 494 16.37 3.68 0.20
C VAL A 494 15.96 2.20 0.28
N LEU A 495 16.87 1.27 -0.02
CA LEU A 495 16.56 -0.16 0.09
C LEU A 495 16.35 -0.60 1.54
N LEU A 496 17.05 0.03 2.50
CA LEU A 496 16.79 -0.15 3.93
C LEU A 496 15.42 0.40 4.35
N GLU A 497 15.01 1.59 3.88
CA GLU A 497 13.65 2.11 4.11
C GLU A 497 12.58 1.11 3.63
N ILE A 498 12.82 0.43 2.50
CA ILE A 498 11.95 -0.64 1.97
C ILE A 498 11.96 -1.87 2.86
N LYS A 499 13.15 -2.39 3.19
CA LYS A 499 13.31 -3.57 4.06
C LYS A 499 12.57 -3.40 5.39
N GLU A 500 12.69 -2.23 5.99
CA GLU A 500 12.19 -1.93 7.34
C GLU A 500 10.76 -1.40 7.36
N ASN A 501 10.10 -1.27 6.19
CA ASN A 501 8.79 -0.62 6.06
C ASN A 501 8.75 0.76 6.71
N TRP A 502 9.87 1.49 6.68
CA TRP A 502 10.05 2.72 7.45
C TRP A 502 9.00 3.79 7.07
N VAL A 503 8.78 3.99 5.75
CA VAL A 503 7.80 4.97 5.25
C VAL A 503 6.38 4.60 5.70
N PHE A 504 6.02 3.31 5.68
CA PHE A 504 4.73 2.83 6.15
C PHE A 504 4.55 3.09 7.63
N ASN A 505 5.49 2.63 8.47
CA ASN A 505 5.41 2.74 9.93
C ASN A 505 5.35 4.20 10.38
N ARG A 506 6.12 5.09 9.74
CA ARG A 506 6.07 6.53 9.98
C ARG A 506 4.69 7.10 9.63
N ALA A 507 4.21 6.82 8.42
CA ALA A 507 2.94 7.36 7.93
C ALA A 507 1.76 6.86 8.78
N GLU A 508 1.72 5.58 9.13
CA GLU A 508 0.69 4.99 9.99
C GLU A 508 0.61 5.71 11.34
N LYS A 509 1.75 5.87 12.03
CA LYS A 509 1.81 6.59 13.30
C LYS A 509 1.34 8.04 13.14
N LYS A 510 1.81 8.74 12.12
CA LYS A 510 1.49 10.16 11.91
C LYS A 510 0.01 10.36 11.57
N ILE A 511 -0.54 9.50 10.73
CA ILE A 511 -1.96 9.48 10.37
C ILE A 511 -2.81 9.23 11.62
N ALA A 512 -2.46 8.26 12.46
CA ALA A 512 -3.18 8.00 13.71
C ALA A 512 -3.20 9.23 14.63
N GLU A 513 -2.05 9.89 14.81
CA GLU A 513 -1.94 11.15 15.59
C GLU A 513 -2.84 12.26 15.01
N LEU A 514 -2.84 12.44 13.69
CA LEU A 514 -3.64 13.48 13.02
C LEU A 514 -5.15 13.21 13.10
N VAL A 515 -5.56 11.94 13.00
CA VAL A 515 -6.97 11.55 13.13
C VAL A 515 -7.49 11.82 14.55
N VAL A 516 -6.68 11.56 15.58
CA VAL A 516 -7.03 11.90 16.97
C VAL A 516 -7.21 13.41 17.11
N LYS A 517 -6.27 14.21 16.60
CA LYS A 517 -6.36 15.68 16.64
C LYS A 517 -7.58 16.23 15.89
N LEU A 518 -7.92 15.66 14.74
CA LEU A 518 -9.13 16.02 13.99
C LEU A 518 -10.40 15.67 14.76
N LYS A 519 -10.42 14.52 15.45
CA LYS A 519 -11.55 14.14 16.30
C LYS A 519 -11.72 15.09 17.48
N GLU A 520 -10.63 15.43 18.17
CA GLU A 520 -10.64 16.40 19.28
C GLU A 520 -11.14 17.77 18.81
N LEU A 521 -10.65 18.24 17.66
CA LEU A 521 -11.11 19.49 17.05
C LEU A 521 -12.60 19.44 16.69
N MET A 522 -13.07 18.35 16.07
CA MET A 522 -14.50 18.17 15.78
C MET A 522 -15.34 18.19 17.06
N LEU A 523 -14.89 17.56 18.14
CA LEU A 523 -15.59 17.58 19.43
C LEU A 523 -15.62 18.98 20.06
N LEU A 524 -14.52 19.74 19.96
CA LEU A 524 -14.47 21.14 20.40
C LEU A 524 -15.57 21.97 19.71
N TYR A 525 -15.65 21.91 18.38
CA TYR A 525 -16.67 22.64 17.62
C TYR A 525 -18.10 22.15 17.94
N LYS A 526 -18.32 20.83 18.09
CA LYS A 526 -19.62 20.28 18.52
C LYS A 526 -20.05 20.77 19.92
N SER A 527 -19.10 21.13 20.78
CA SER A 527 -19.36 21.69 22.12
C SER A 527 -19.48 23.22 22.15
N GLY A 528 -19.43 23.89 21.00
CA GLY A 528 -19.53 25.36 20.89
C GLY A 528 -18.21 26.10 21.03
N GLY A 529 -17.07 25.39 21.17
CA GLY A 529 -15.74 25.99 21.12
C GLY A 529 -15.33 26.38 19.70
N GLN A 530 -14.37 27.29 19.58
CA GLN A 530 -13.85 27.78 18.30
C GLN A 530 -12.34 28.00 18.36
N MET A 531 -11.68 28.02 17.19
CA MET A 531 -10.28 28.41 17.03
C MET A 531 -10.15 29.56 16.03
N PHE A 532 -9.37 30.59 16.38
CA PHE A 532 -9.13 31.75 15.52
C PHE A 532 -8.25 31.45 14.29
N ALA A 533 -7.29 30.53 14.42
CA ALA A 533 -6.50 30.02 13.31
C ALA A 533 -6.65 28.50 13.25
N GLY A 534 -7.16 27.98 12.14
CA GLY A 534 -7.38 26.55 11.94
C GLY A 534 -6.06 25.79 11.86
N PRO A 535 -5.87 24.71 12.64
CA PRO A 535 -4.71 23.86 12.48
C PRO A 535 -4.78 23.10 11.14
N ASN A 536 -3.64 22.94 10.47
CA ASN A 536 -3.54 22.34 9.13
C ASN A 536 -3.65 20.80 9.12
N TYR A 537 -4.37 20.21 10.08
CA TYR A 537 -4.35 18.76 10.32
C TYR A 537 -4.84 17.93 9.13
N VAL A 538 -5.85 18.42 8.40
CA VAL A 538 -6.38 17.68 7.25
C VAL A 538 -5.42 17.68 6.07
N ASN A 539 -4.72 18.78 5.79
CA ASN A 539 -3.73 18.80 4.71
C ASN A 539 -2.54 17.90 5.06
N ASN A 540 -2.07 17.94 6.32
CA ASN A 540 -1.03 17.02 6.79
C ASN A 540 -1.46 15.55 6.68
N LEU A 541 -2.73 15.25 6.96
CA LEU A 541 -3.29 13.89 6.81
C LEU A 541 -3.25 13.46 5.34
N CYS A 542 -3.69 14.33 4.44
CA CYS A 542 -3.71 14.10 3.00
C CYS A 542 -2.29 13.88 2.44
N GLU A 543 -1.30 14.65 2.90
CA GLU A 543 0.08 14.57 2.43
C GLU A 543 0.81 13.31 2.90
N GLU A 544 0.65 12.94 4.17
CA GLU A 544 1.22 11.70 4.70
C GLU A 544 0.62 10.48 3.97
N PHE A 545 -0.69 10.49 3.68
CA PHE A 545 -1.30 9.44 2.88
C PHE A 545 -0.86 9.47 1.41
N ALA A 546 -0.72 10.63 0.79
CA ALA A 546 -0.22 10.74 -0.59
C ALA A 546 1.22 10.21 -0.72
N THR A 547 2.07 10.49 0.27
CA THR A 547 3.43 9.97 0.36
C THR A 547 3.42 8.45 0.45
N LEU A 548 2.64 7.88 1.38
CA LEU A 548 2.50 6.44 1.55
C LEU A 548 1.97 5.76 0.28
N PHE A 549 0.93 6.33 -0.32
CA PHE A 549 0.32 5.86 -1.55
C PHE A 549 1.34 5.79 -2.69
N ARG A 550 2.10 6.87 -2.90
CA ARG A 550 3.11 6.94 -3.96
C ARG A 550 4.22 5.92 -3.71
N TYR A 551 4.68 5.84 -2.47
CA TYR A 551 5.71 4.89 -2.05
C TYR A 551 5.32 3.44 -2.34
N ILE A 552 4.11 3.01 -1.98
CA ILE A 552 3.66 1.63 -2.20
C ILE A 552 3.39 1.39 -3.69
N HIS A 553 2.47 2.15 -4.28
CA HIS A 553 1.92 1.80 -5.58
C HIS A 553 2.87 2.16 -6.72
N SER A 554 3.57 3.30 -6.66
CA SER A 554 4.44 3.71 -7.78
C SER A 554 5.71 2.86 -7.86
N ASN A 555 6.14 2.26 -6.74
CA ASN A 555 7.26 1.32 -6.68
C ASN A 555 6.83 -0.15 -6.76
N TYR A 556 5.53 -0.42 -6.97
CA TYR A 556 4.99 -1.78 -7.09
C TYR A 556 5.27 -2.67 -5.87
N ILE A 557 5.22 -2.10 -4.67
CA ILE A 557 5.46 -2.81 -3.41
C ILE A 557 4.19 -3.54 -2.99
N ILE A 558 4.28 -4.84 -2.72
CA ILE A 558 3.17 -5.62 -2.17
C ILE A 558 3.03 -5.29 -0.68
N HIS A 559 2.00 -4.53 -0.33
CA HIS A 559 1.68 -4.21 1.07
C HIS A 559 0.18 -3.89 1.29
N ASP A 560 -0.53 -3.48 0.24
CA ASP A 560 -1.90 -2.96 0.29
C ASP A 560 -2.98 -4.04 0.54
N ILE A 561 -2.65 -5.32 0.34
CA ILE A 561 -3.54 -6.43 0.67
C ILE A 561 -3.67 -6.68 2.18
N TYR A 562 -2.66 -6.30 2.97
CA TYR A 562 -2.59 -6.61 4.39
C TYR A 562 -3.45 -5.63 5.21
N GLU A 563 -3.96 -6.13 6.34
CA GLU A 563 -4.86 -5.38 7.22
C GLU A 563 -4.29 -4.03 7.72
N PRO A 564 -2.99 -3.88 8.03
CA PRO A 564 -2.43 -2.57 8.41
C PRO A 564 -2.68 -1.48 7.37
N TYR A 565 -2.47 -1.74 6.08
CA TYR A 565 -2.73 -0.74 5.04
C TYR A 565 -4.22 -0.38 4.95
N LYS A 566 -5.10 -1.39 5.02
CA LYS A 566 -6.55 -1.17 5.02
C LYS A 566 -7.00 -0.32 6.22
N ASN A 567 -6.40 -0.53 7.39
CA ASN A 567 -6.67 0.27 8.57
C ASN A 567 -6.18 1.72 8.42
N VAL A 568 -5.04 1.94 7.75
CA VAL A 568 -4.58 3.30 7.40
C VAL A 568 -5.59 3.99 6.49
N VAL A 569 -6.03 3.34 5.40
CA VAL A 569 -7.05 3.91 4.49
C VAL A 569 -8.35 4.24 5.24
N GLN A 570 -8.81 3.33 6.11
CA GLN A 570 -9.98 3.56 6.95
C GLN A 570 -9.78 4.77 7.88
N SER A 571 -8.60 4.89 8.50
CA SER A 571 -8.27 5.98 9.42
C SER A 571 -8.22 7.33 8.69
N VAL A 572 -7.62 7.37 7.51
CA VAL A 572 -7.61 8.56 6.65
C VAL A 572 -9.05 8.97 6.29
N PHE A 573 -9.86 8.03 5.81
CA PHE A 573 -11.26 8.31 5.47
C PHE A 573 -12.06 8.79 6.69
N GLN A 574 -11.86 8.18 7.86
CA GLN A 574 -12.47 8.62 9.11
C GLN A 574 -12.01 10.03 9.54
N GLY A 575 -10.73 10.35 9.36
CA GLY A 575 -10.19 11.69 9.60
C GLY A 575 -10.81 12.75 8.69
N LEU A 576 -11.02 12.43 7.41
CA LEU A 576 -11.73 13.30 6.46
C LEU A 576 -13.19 13.50 6.88
N ILE A 577 -13.86 12.47 7.42
CA ILE A 577 -15.22 12.59 7.96
C ILE A 577 -15.26 13.50 9.20
N TYR A 578 -14.26 13.45 10.08
CA TYR A 578 -14.15 14.40 11.18
C TYR A 578 -13.90 15.82 10.69
N SER A 579 -12.99 15.97 9.71
CA SER A 579 -12.71 17.26 9.07
C SER A 579 -13.98 17.87 8.47
N TYR A 580 -14.76 17.10 7.71
CA TYR A 580 -16.01 17.56 7.10
C TYR A 580 -17.06 18.07 8.10
N GLN A 581 -16.98 17.66 9.37
CA GLN A 581 -17.88 18.08 10.43
C GLN A 581 -17.39 19.31 11.21
N ILE A 582 -16.23 19.88 10.84
CA ILE A 582 -15.65 21.08 11.45
C ILE A 582 -16.02 22.30 10.59
N PRO A 583 -16.85 23.24 11.10
CA PRO A 583 -17.16 24.49 10.40
C PRO A 583 -15.90 25.30 10.10
N ASP A 584 -15.88 25.98 8.95
CA ASP A 584 -14.87 26.93 8.45
C ASP A 584 -13.44 26.39 8.21
N HIS A 585 -13.01 25.37 8.96
CA HIS A 585 -11.65 24.82 8.91
C HIS A 585 -11.60 23.40 8.33
N GLY A 586 -12.76 22.76 8.22
CA GLY A 586 -12.92 21.43 7.64
C GLY A 586 -12.88 21.40 6.11
N ILE A 587 -12.80 20.20 5.54
CA ILE A 587 -13.07 20.03 4.10
C ILE A 587 -14.53 20.35 3.81
N ILE A 588 -14.78 21.03 2.69
CA ILE A 588 -16.14 21.33 2.21
C ILE A 588 -16.69 20.27 1.25
N SER A 589 -15.81 19.44 0.70
CA SER A 589 -16.15 18.37 -0.22
C SER A 589 -15.09 17.27 -0.16
N PHE A 590 -15.46 16.06 -0.54
CA PHE A 590 -14.56 14.92 -0.63
C PHE A 590 -13.93 14.83 -2.01
N PRO A 591 -12.59 14.80 -2.12
CA PRO A 591 -11.93 14.49 -3.38
C PRO A 591 -12.21 13.05 -3.81
N ASP A 592 -12.43 12.84 -5.11
CA ASP A 592 -12.70 11.53 -5.73
C ASP A 592 -11.63 10.48 -5.39
N PHE A 593 -10.36 10.89 -5.28
CA PHE A 593 -9.27 10.01 -4.92
C PHE A 593 -9.53 9.25 -3.61
N TYR A 594 -9.92 9.94 -2.53
CA TYR A 594 -10.18 9.30 -1.24
C TYR A 594 -11.45 8.45 -1.24
N LEU A 595 -12.47 8.84 -2.02
CA LEU A 595 -13.65 8.01 -2.25
C LEU A 595 -13.26 6.70 -2.94
N THR A 596 -12.38 6.76 -3.94
CA THR A 596 -11.88 5.59 -4.68
C THR A 596 -11.09 4.65 -3.78
N GLU A 597 -10.16 5.18 -2.98
CA GLU A 597 -9.41 4.34 -2.03
C GLU A 597 -10.33 3.73 -0.96
N ALA A 598 -11.35 4.46 -0.50
CA ALA A 598 -12.37 3.91 0.40
C ALA A 598 -13.16 2.77 -0.24
N ILE A 599 -13.53 2.89 -1.53
CA ILE A 599 -14.23 1.84 -2.30
C ILE A 599 -13.37 0.59 -2.43
N LEU A 600 -12.07 0.75 -2.68
CA LEU A 600 -11.14 -0.36 -2.91
C LEU A 600 -10.74 -1.11 -1.62
N TYR A 601 -10.51 -0.39 -0.52
CA TYR A 601 -9.79 -0.95 0.62
C TYR A 601 -10.57 -0.99 1.95
N ILE A 602 -11.73 -0.33 2.07
CA ILE A 602 -12.57 -0.39 3.28
C ILE A 602 -13.66 -1.44 3.07
N THR A 603 -13.86 -2.34 4.05
CA THR A 603 -14.95 -3.33 3.94
C THR A 603 -16.33 -2.66 4.06
N PRO A 604 -17.40 -3.20 3.44
CA PRO A 604 -18.74 -2.61 3.49
C PRO A 604 -19.25 -2.33 4.92
N ASP A 605 -18.96 -3.22 5.87
CA ASP A 605 -19.33 -3.03 7.28
C ASP A 605 -18.58 -1.88 7.95
N LYS A 606 -17.26 -1.80 7.74
CA LYS A 606 -16.43 -0.70 8.25
C LYS A 606 -16.87 0.62 7.62
N LEU A 607 -17.15 0.65 6.32
CA LEU A 607 -17.59 1.86 5.61
C LEU A 607 -18.95 2.37 6.12
N LYS A 608 -19.93 1.47 6.31
CA LYS A 608 -21.23 1.81 6.94
C LYS A 608 -21.03 2.42 8.32
N LYS A 609 -20.15 1.82 9.13
CA LYS A 609 -19.84 2.30 10.48
C LYS A 609 -19.18 3.68 10.44
N THR A 610 -18.26 3.94 9.51
CA THR A 610 -17.62 5.25 9.35
C THR A 610 -18.64 6.34 8.96
N LEU A 611 -19.63 6.00 8.15
CA LEU A 611 -20.64 6.96 7.64
C LEU A 611 -21.88 7.12 8.53
N HIS A 612 -22.01 6.39 9.63
CA HIS A 612 -23.28 6.31 10.37
C HIS A 612 -23.77 7.64 10.99
N GLU A 613 -22.85 8.56 11.31
CA GLU A 613 -23.20 9.89 11.85
C GLU A 613 -23.31 10.97 10.77
N VAL A 614 -23.14 10.61 9.49
CA VAL A 614 -23.12 11.56 8.37
C VAL A 614 -24.43 11.44 7.60
N GLU A 615 -25.13 12.56 7.43
CA GLU A 615 -26.40 12.57 6.70
C GLU A 615 -26.21 12.57 5.17
N ALA A 616 -25.24 13.35 4.69
CA ALA A 616 -24.86 13.47 3.29
C ALA A 616 -23.37 13.82 3.14
N LEU A 617 -22.78 13.41 2.01
CA LEU A 617 -21.41 13.74 1.61
C LEU A 617 -21.46 14.74 0.46
N SER A 618 -20.77 15.87 0.63
CA SER A 618 -20.53 16.83 -0.44
C SER A 618 -19.35 16.37 -1.30
N VAL A 619 -19.51 16.42 -2.63
CA VAL A 619 -18.48 16.07 -3.62
C VAL A 619 -18.59 17.09 -4.77
N HIS A 620 -17.48 17.68 -5.19
CA HIS A 620 -17.44 18.59 -6.34
C HIS A 620 -17.89 17.91 -7.64
N ASP A 621 -18.43 18.69 -8.57
CA ASP A 621 -19.07 18.19 -9.80
C ASP A 621 -18.14 17.32 -10.66
N GLU A 622 -16.88 17.73 -10.82
CA GLU A 622 -15.86 16.93 -11.53
C GLU A 622 -15.62 15.59 -10.82
N GLY A 623 -15.50 15.61 -9.50
CA GLY A 623 -15.32 14.41 -8.68
C GLY A 623 -16.53 13.47 -8.74
N ARG A 624 -17.76 14.01 -8.72
CA ARG A 624 -19.00 13.21 -8.92
C ARG A 624 -19.02 12.56 -10.29
N SER A 625 -18.68 13.32 -11.34
CA SER A 625 -18.64 12.83 -12.71
C SER A 625 -17.63 11.69 -12.88
N LEU A 626 -16.42 11.86 -12.33
CA LEU A 626 -15.37 10.82 -12.33
C LEU A 626 -15.81 9.56 -11.57
N LEU A 627 -16.47 9.72 -10.42
CA LEU A 627 -16.97 8.59 -9.63
C LEU A 627 -18.06 7.80 -10.39
N LEU A 628 -18.97 8.50 -11.06
CA LEU A 628 -20.00 7.88 -11.91
C LEU A 628 -19.37 7.19 -13.13
N GLU A 629 -18.38 7.80 -13.79
CA GLU A 629 -17.64 7.18 -14.89
C GLU A 629 -17.00 5.85 -14.45
N LYS A 630 -16.33 5.84 -13.29
CA LYS A 630 -15.75 4.63 -12.70
C LYS A 630 -16.80 3.56 -12.42
N ALA A 631 -17.95 3.93 -11.89
CA ALA A 631 -19.04 2.99 -11.62
C ALA A 631 -19.60 2.37 -12.91
N VAL A 632 -19.84 3.20 -13.95
CA VAL A 632 -20.28 2.73 -15.27
C VAL A 632 -19.26 1.74 -15.86
N VAL A 633 -17.98 2.09 -15.81
CA VAL A 633 -16.88 1.25 -16.31
C VAL A 633 -16.73 -0.05 -15.50
N PHE A 634 -16.92 0.02 -14.19
CA PHE A 634 -16.95 -1.15 -13.31
C PHE A 634 -18.05 -2.13 -13.72
N PHE A 635 -19.31 -1.66 -13.84
CA PHE A 635 -20.43 -2.51 -14.25
C PHE A 635 -20.24 -3.07 -15.67
N LYS A 636 -19.80 -2.23 -16.62
CA LYS A 636 -19.49 -2.63 -17.99
C LYS A 636 -18.32 -3.62 -18.09
N SER A 637 -17.48 -3.74 -17.07
CA SER A 637 -16.44 -4.77 -17.06
C SER A 637 -17.03 -6.18 -16.90
N TYR A 638 -18.23 -6.32 -16.33
CA TYR A 638 -18.86 -7.61 -16.07
C TYR A 638 -19.65 -8.20 -17.24
N TYR A 639 -20.07 -7.36 -18.19
CA TYR A 639 -20.91 -7.79 -19.29
C TYR A 639 -20.45 -7.22 -20.65
N ARG A 640 -20.89 -7.88 -21.71
CA ARG A 640 -20.81 -7.45 -23.11
C ARG A 640 -22.17 -7.53 -23.77
N GLU A 641 -22.35 -6.83 -24.88
CA GLU A 641 -23.58 -6.94 -25.67
C GLU A 641 -23.59 -8.28 -26.42
N GLY A 642 -24.60 -9.09 -26.17
CA GLY A 642 -24.82 -10.39 -26.79
C GLY A 642 -25.58 -10.30 -28.11
N ILE A 643 -25.72 -11.45 -28.77
CA ILE A 643 -26.51 -11.58 -30.00
C ILE A 643 -27.97 -11.26 -29.66
N GLY A 644 -28.53 -10.22 -30.29
CA GLY A 644 -29.88 -9.70 -29.98
C GLY A 644 -29.93 -8.54 -28.98
N GLY A 645 -28.79 -8.01 -28.54
CA GLY A 645 -28.70 -6.76 -27.77
C GLY A 645 -28.83 -6.88 -26.24
N GLY A 646 -29.10 -8.08 -25.71
CA GLY A 646 -29.10 -8.34 -24.26
C GLY A 646 -27.68 -8.46 -23.67
N PRO A 647 -27.48 -8.17 -22.37
CA PRO A 647 -26.17 -8.35 -21.74
C PRO A 647 -25.81 -9.84 -21.61
N THR A 648 -24.53 -10.17 -21.81
CA THR A 648 -23.95 -11.48 -21.53
C THR A 648 -22.68 -11.29 -20.71
N ARG A 649 -22.31 -12.23 -19.84
CA ARG A 649 -21.10 -12.11 -19.02
C ARG A 649 -19.84 -11.99 -19.88
N ASP A 650 -18.89 -11.18 -19.40
CA ASP A 650 -17.56 -11.08 -19.99
C ASP A 650 -16.71 -12.29 -19.56
N LEU A 651 -16.27 -13.08 -20.54
CA LEU A 651 -15.60 -14.37 -20.29
C LEU A 651 -14.23 -14.21 -19.61
N ASP A 652 -13.52 -13.12 -19.87
CA ASP A 652 -12.18 -12.92 -19.30
C ASP A 652 -12.28 -12.47 -17.85
N LEU A 653 -13.24 -11.59 -17.53
CA LEU A 653 -13.53 -11.26 -16.14
C LEU A 653 -14.09 -12.46 -15.38
N GLU A 654 -14.96 -13.28 -16.00
CA GLU A 654 -15.52 -14.47 -15.37
C GLU A 654 -14.43 -15.46 -14.92
N LYS A 655 -13.43 -15.72 -15.78
CA LYS A 655 -12.25 -16.53 -15.41
C LYS A 655 -11.50 -15.93 -14.23
N GLN A 656 -11.33 -14.61 -14.21
CA GLN A 656 -10.61 -13.91 -13.14
C GLN A 656 -11.38 -13.95 -11.80
N LEU A 657 -12.72 -13.97 -11.84
CA LEU A 657 -13.61 -14.08 -10.67
C LEU A 657 -13.68 -15.49 -10.06
N ILE A 658 -13.00 -16.49 -10.65
CA ILE A 658 -12.80 -17.80 -10.00
C ILE A 658 -11.93 -17.65 -8.75
N SER A 659 -10.98 -16.70 -8.73
CA SER A 659 -10.22 -16.40 -7.53
C SER A 659 -11.13 -15.81 -6.45
N TYR A 660 -11.25 -16.49 -5.32
CA TYR A 660 -12.03 -16.03 -4.17
C TYR A 660 -11.62 -14.62 -3.73
N ARG A 661 -10.30 -14.34 -3.70
CA ARG A 661 -9.77 -13.05 -3.28
C ARG A 661 -10.18 -11.91 -4.21
N PHE A 662 -10.11 -12.13 -5.51
CA PHE A 662 -10.55 -11.14 -6.48
C PHE A 662 -12.06 -10.97 -6.48
N ARG A 663 -12.82 -12.07 -6.35
CA ARG A 663 -14.28 -12.03 -6.22
C ARG A 663 -14.71 -11.20 -5.01
N ASP A 664 -14.11 -11.44 -3.85
CA ASP A 664 -14.41 -10.70 -2.61
C ASP A 664 -14.11 -9.20 -2.76
N LEU A 665 -12.97 -8.84 -3.35
CA LEU A 665 -12.66 -7.45 -3.71
C LEU A 665 -13.73 -6.86 -4.63
N TYR A 666 -14.09 -7.57 -5.70
CA TYR A 666 -15.03 -7.09 -6.71
C TYR A 666 -16.44 -6.87 -6.13
N THR A 667 -16.93 -7.78 -5.29
CA THR A 667 -18.23 -7.64 -4.61
C THR A 667 -18.19 -6.56 -3.53
N ASN A 668 -17.07 -6.38 -2.83
CA ASN A 668 -16.87 -5.26 -1.91
C ASN A 668 -16.93 -3.90 -2.62
N ILE A 669 -16.33 -3.77 -3.82
CA ILE A 669 -16.43 -2.57 -4.65
C ILE A 669 -17.89 -2.27 -5.00
N PHE A 670 -18.64 -3.28 -5.47
CA PHE A 670 -20.09 -3.15 -5.74
C PHE A 670 -20.85 -2.62 -4.52
N SER A 671 -20.64 -3.25 -3.37
CA SER A 671 -21.29 -2.90 -2.11
C SER A 671 -20.94 -1.50 -1.65
N ASN A 672 -19.66 -1.11 -1.75
CA ASN A 672 -19.17 0.21 -1.37
C ASN A 672 -19.70 1.32 -2.28
N LEU A 673 -19.79 1.10 -3.59
CA LEU A 673 -20.46 2.02 -4.52
C LEU A 673 -21.92 2.26 -4.10
N CYS A 674 -22.67 1.18 -3.83
CA CYS A 674 -24.05 1.29 -3.36
C CYS A 674 -24.16 2.03 -2.02
N ILE A 675 -23.21 1.82 -1.10
CA ILE A 675 -23.17 2.52 0.19
C ILE A 675 -22.91 4.02 -0.02
N LEU A 676 -21.89 4.42 -0.78
CA LEU A 676 -21.54 5.83 -0.98
C LEU A 676 -22.62 6.60 -1.74
N PHE A 677 -23.23 5.99 -2.77
CA PHE A 677 -24.29 6.62 -3.54
C PHE A 677 -25.55 6.95 -2.72
N ARG A 678 -25.72 6.33 -1.54
CA ARG A 678 -26.80 6.70 -0.61
C ARG A 678 -26.56 8.03 0.10
N TYR A 679 -25.31 8.48 0.20
CA TYR A 679 -24.92 9.71 0.90
C TYR A 679 -24.59 10.87 -0.04
N ILE A 680 -24.28 10.58 -1.31
CA ILE A 680 -24.00 11.61 -2.32
C ILE A 680 -25.31 12.00 -3.04
N GLN A 681 -25.44 13.27 -3.41
CA GLN A 681 -26.55 13.78 -4.21
C GLN A 681 -26.20 13.72 -5.69
N PHE A 682 -27.16 13.30 -6.51
CA PHE A 682 -27.07 13.20 -7.96
C PHE A 682 -28.37 13.70 -8.58
N THR A 683 -28.29 14.22 -9.80
CA THR A 683 -29.45 14.42 -10.68
C THR A 683 -29.76 13.14 -11.45
N ASP A 684 -30.99 13.02 -11.96
CA ASP A 684 -31.40 11.87 -12.78
C ASP A 684 -30.53 11.74 -14.04
N GLN A 685 -30.17 12.87 -14.65
CA GLN A 685 -29.31 12.91 -15.85
C GLN A 685 -27.87 12.46 -15.54
N GLU A 686 -27.29 12.88 -14.42
CA GLU A 686 -25.96 12.42 -13.99
C GLU A 686 -25.96 10.90 -13.75
N PHE A 687 -27.00 10.36 -13.12
CA PHE A 687 -27.04 8.98 -12.67
C PHE A 687 -27.50 7.96 -13.74
N GLU A 688 -28.11 8.40 -14.84
CA GLU A 688 -28.77 7.56 -15.84
C GLU A 688 -27.89 6.39 -16.33
N GLN A 689 -26.64 6.68 -16.75
CA GLN A 689 -25.74 5.64 -17.26
C GLN A 689 -25.33 4.63 -16.18
N THR A 690 -25.24 5.08 -14.92
CA THR A 690 -24.97 4.23 -13.77
C THR A 690 -26.16 3.32 -13.49
N ALA A 691 -27.39 3.85 -13.54
CA ALA A 691 -28.62 3.05 -13.42
C ALA A 691 -28.71 1.98 -14.52
N ILE A 692 -28.42 2.32 -15.79
CA ILE A 692 -28.35 1.35 -16.89
C ILE A 692 -27.30 0.27 -16.61
N GLY A 693 -26.12 0.66 -16.14
CA GLY A 693 -25.05 -0.26 -15.77
C GLY A 693 -25.47 -1.24 -14.68
N ILE A 694 -26.15 -0.76 -13.63
CA ILE A 694 -26.70 -1.59 -12.55
C ILE A 694 -27.74 -2.58 -13.11
N CYS A 695 -28.68 -2.13 -13.94
CA CYS A 695 -29.69 -3.01 -14.54
C CYS A 695 -29.05 -4.14 -15.35
N LYS A 696 -28.12 -3.80 -16.26
CA LYS A 696 -27.43 -4.78 -17.09
C LYS A 696 -26.55 -5.73 -16.26
N PHE A 697 -25.91 -5.23 -15.21
CA PHE A 697 -25.12 -6.06 -14.28
C PHE A 697 -26.00 -7.09 -13.56
N ILE A 698 -27.08 -6.65 -12.92
CA ILE A 698 -27.99 -7.53 -12.17
C ILE A 698 -28.66 -8.56 -13.07
N ASN A 699 -28.89 -8.23 -14.35
CA ASN A 699 -29.46 -9.15 -15.33
C ASN A 699 -28.63 -10.43 -15.54
N VAL A 700 -27.31 -10.35 -15.36
CA VAL A 700 -26.38 -11.47 -15.59
C VAL A 700 -25.58 -11.86 -14.34
N ASP A 701 -25.96 -11.35 -13.16
CA ASP A 701 -25.21 -11.54 -11.91
C ASP A 701 -25.32 -12.97 -11.34
N GLU A 702 -24.15 -13.58 -11.13
CA GLU A 702 -23.99 -14.85 -10.41
C GLU A 702 -23.01 -14.77 -9.22
N ILE A 703 -22.43 -13.59 -8.93
CA ILE A 703 -21.34 -13.45 -7.94
C ILE A 703 -21.77 -12.78 -6.65
N LEU A 704 -22.81 -11.94 -6.66
CA LEU A 704 -23.24 -11.23 -5.45
C LEU A 704 -23.86 -12.17 -4.42
N SER A 705 -23.64 -11.89 -3.14
CA SER A 705 -24.36 -12.51 -2.03
C SER A 705 -25.66 -11.78 -1.71
N TRP A 706 -26.48 -12.34 -0.81
CA TRP A 706 -27.67 -11.65 -0.29
C TRP A 706 -27.31 -10.34 0.47
N SER A 707 -26.11 -10.28 1.07
CA SER A 707 -25.64 -9.08 1.78
C SER A 707 -25.26 -7.97 0.80
N ASP A 708 -24.65 -8.30 -0.34
CA ASP A 708 -24.31 -7.32 -1.37
C ASP A 708 -25.57 -6.72 -2.01
N VAL A 709 -26.53 -7.58 -2.36
CA VAL A 709 -27.83 -7.15 -2.91
C VAL A 709 -28.58 -6.25 -1.93
N LYS A 710 -28.48 -6.51 -0.61
CA LYS A 710 -29.07 -5.64 0.41
C LYS A 710 -28.54 -4.21 0.35
N HIS A 711 -27.29 -3.98 -0.05
CA HIS A 711 -26.76 -2.62 -0.24
C HIS A 711 -27.40 -1.90 -1.41
N LEU A 712 -27.63 -2.59 -2.54
CA LEU A 712 -28.41 -2.05 -3.66
C LEU A 712 -29.86 -1.78 -3.26
N SER A 713 -30.51 -2.69 -2.52
CA SER A 713 -31.86 -2.51 -2.01
C SER A 713 -31.99 -1.23 -1.16
N LEU A 714 -30.99 -0.94 -0.32
CA LEU A 714 -30.96 0.29 0.48
C LEU A 714 -30.72 1.55 -0.37
N LEU A 715 -29.98 1.45 -1.47
CA LEU A 715 -29.82 2.53 -2.44
C LEU A 715 -31.16 2.82 -3.13
N ILE A 716 -31.80 1.82 -3.72
CA ILE A 716 -33.08 1.96 -4.43
C ILE A 716 -34.17 2.49 -3.50
N LYS A 717 -34.26 2.00 -2.25
CA LYS A 717 -35.25 2.50 -1.28
C LYS A 717 -35.07 3.99 -0.98
N LYS A 718 -33.81 4.48 -0.91
CA LYS A 718 -33.51 5.90 -0.59
C LYS A 718 -33.56 6.80 -1.84
N LYS A 719 -33.11 6.30 -2.99
CA LYS A 719 -32.78 7.05 -4.20
C LYS A 719 -33.44 6.49 -5.47
N GLY A 720 -34.54 5.75 -5.34
CA GLY A 720 -35.22 5.10 -6.46
C GLY A 720 -35.73 6.07 -7.54
N GLY A 721 -35.89 7.35 -7.23
CA GLY A 721 -36.18 8.39 -8.22
C GLY A 721 -35.09 8.57 -9.29
N LEU A 722 -33.83 8.23 -8.98
CA LEU A 722 -32.72 8.26 -9.95
C LEU A 722 -32.82 7.15 -11.02
N PHE A 723 -33.79 6.24 -10.89
CA PHE A 723 -34.07 5.18 -11.85
C PHE A 723 -35.40 5.49 -12.52
N SER A 724 -35.46 5.40 -13.85
CA SER A 724 -36.72 5.45 -14.58
C SER A 724 -37.62 4.28 -14.20
N SER A 725 -38.94 4.44 -14.35
CA SER A 725 -39.91 3.38 -14.13
C SER A 725 -39.59 2.12 -14.95
N LYS A 726 -39.16 2.28 -16.21
CA LYS A 726 -38.73 1.17 -17.08
C LYS A 726 -37.55 0.40 -16.48
N GLN A 727 -36.53 1.09 -15.98
CA GLN A 727 -35.36 0.45 -15.35
C GLN A 727 -35.75 -0.31 -14.07
N LEU A 728 -36.61 0.29 -13.23
CA LEU A 728 -37.10 -0.38 -12.02
C LEU A 728 -37.95 -1.62 -12.35
N LEU A 729 -38.82 -1.55 -13.37
CA LEU A 729 -39.62 -2.69 -13.83
C LEU A 729 -38.76 -3.82 -14.42
N GLU A 730 -37.69 -3.47 -15.15
CA GLU A 730 -36.72 -4.44 -15.68
C GLU A 730 -35.95 -5.13 -14.55
N LEU A 731 -35.47 -4.36 -13.55
CA LEU A 731 -34.83 -4.90 -12.36
C LEU A 731 -35.79 -5.79 -11.55
N LEU A 732 -37.05 -5.40 -11.41
CA LEU A 732 -38.06 -6.18 -10.69
C LEU A 732 -38.30 -7.53 -11.40
N SER A 733 -38.51 -7.48 -12.71
CA SER A 733 -38.74 -8.68 -13.52
C SER A 733 -37.53 -9.62 -13.47
N THR A 734 -36.32 -9.05 -13.62
CA THR A 734 -35.06 -9.79 -13.50
C THR A 734 -34.92 -10.42 -12.12
N SER A 735 -35.17 -9.65 -11.05
CA SER A 735 -35.08 -10.12 -9.67
C SER A 735 -36.05 -11.25 -9.40
N ILE A 736 -37.31 -11.14 -9.88
CA ILE A 736 -38.32 -12.19 -9.74
C ILE A 736 -37.88 -13.45 -10.50
N ASN A 737 -37.50 -13.33 -11.78
CA ASN A 737 -37.16 -14.47 -12.62
C ASN A 737 -35.89 -15.20 -12.19
N THR A 738 -34.91 -14.47 -11.65
CA THR A 738 -33.64 -15.06 -11.18
C THR A 738 -33.72 -15.59 -9.75
N ASN A 739 -34.65 -15.09 -8.93
CA ASN A 739 -34.96 -15.70 -7.64
C ASN A 739 -35.47 -17.13 -7.91
N ARG A 740 -34.87 -18.13 -7.27
CA ARG A 740 -35.29 -19.54 -7.41
C ARG A 740 -35.60 -20.11 -6.04
N ASN A 741 -36.44 -21.14 -6.00
CA ASN A 741 -36.74 -21.91 -4.79
C ASN A 741 -35.43 -22.31 -4.08
N ARG A 742 -35.38 -22.13 -2.75
CA ARG A 742 -34.20 -22.32 -1.87
C ARG A 742 -33.10 -21.23 -1.93
N HIS A 743 -33.17 -20.27 -2.86
CA HIS A 743 -32.18 -19.19 -3.00
C HIS A 743 -32.83 -17.79 -3.04
N LEU A 744 -33.20 -17.26 -1.87
CA LEU A 744 -33.93 -16.00 -1.66
C LEU A 744 -33.06 -14.73 -1.75
N LYS A 745 -32.03 -14.75 -2.61
CA LYS A 745 -31.02 -13.69 -2.72
C LYS A 745 -31.64 -12.31 -3.00
N TYR A 746 -32.71 -12.26 -3.81
CA TYR A 746 -33.28 -11.01 -4.32
C TYR A 746 -34.53 -10.51 -3.58
N ASN A 747 -34.98 -11.18 -2.51
CA ASN A 747 -36.18 -10.78 -1.77
C ASN A 747 -36.16 -9.32 -1.29
N SER A 748 -35.00 -8.88 -0.76
CA SER A 748 -34.82 -7.49 -0.31
C SER A 748 -34.89 -6.48 -1.46
N LEU A 749 -34.45 -6.89 -2.65
CA LEU A 749 -34.42 -6.05 -3.84
C LEU A 749 -35.82 -5.91 -4.45
N ILE A 750 -36.57 -7.02 -4.54
CA ILE A 750 -37.99 -7.01 -4.93
C ILE A 750 -38.77 -6.03 -4.04
N THR A 751 -38.61 -6.15 -2.72
CA THR A 751 -39.23 -5.25 -1.74
C THR A 751 -38.83 -3.80 -1.98
N ALA A 752 -37.53 -3.52 -2.13
CA ALA A 752 -37.02 -2.16 -2.31
C ALA A 752 -37.52 -1.52 -3.61
N ILE A 753 -37.58 -2.28 -4.70
CA ILE A 753 -38.09 -1.80 -5.99
C ILE A 753 -39.58 -1.51 -5.90
N SER A 754 -40.38 -2.39 -5.27
CA SER A 754 -41.81 -2.13 -5.09
C SER A 754 -42.08 -0.87 -4.25
N ILE A 755 -41.29 -0.65 -3.19
CA ILE A 755 -41.34 0.59 -2.41
C ILE A 755 -40.94 1.80 -3.26
N ALA A 756 -39.89 1.69 -4.06
CA ALA A 756 -39.40 2.78 -4.91
C ALA A 756 -40.43 3.15 -6.00
N LEU A 757 -41.01 2.17 -6.70
CA LEU A 757 -42.06 2.40 -7.68
C LEU A 757 -43.26 3.11 -7.04
N ARG A 758 -43.76 2.60 -5.90
CA ARG A 758 -44.86 3.23 -5.16
C ARG A 758 -44.54 4.67 -4.74
N LYS A 759 -43.29 4.96 -4.38
CA LYS A 759 -42.88 6.26 -3.84
C LYS A 759 -42.58 7.30 -4.92
N PHE A 760 -41.92 6.90 -6.00
CA PHE A 760 -41.35 7.80 -7.00
C PHE A 760 -42.04 7.73 -8.37
N HIS A 761 -42.80 6.66 -8.64
CA HIS A 761 -43.47 6.40 -9.93
C HIS A 761 -44.91 5.92 -9.67
N THR A 762 -45.71 6.76 -9.00
CA THR A 762 -47.01 6.43 -8.40
C THR A 762 -48.08 5.92 -9.37
N ASP A 763 -47.91 6.25 -10.64
CA ASP A 763 -48.79 6.00 -11.78
C ASP A 763 -48.56 4.64 -12.43
N ILE A 764 -47.51 3.92 -12.04
CA ILE A 764 -47.20 2.60 -12.58
C ILE A 764 -48.04 1.50 -11.90
N GLN A 765 -48.74 0.72 -12.73
CA GLN A 765 -49.41 -0.51 -12.32
C GLN A 765 -48.96 -1.70 -13.17
N ILE A 766 -48.63 -2.81 -12.53
CA ILE A 766 -48.19 -4.05 -13.19
C ILE A 766 -49.42 -4.91 -13.51
N ALA A 767 -49.79 -4.92 -14.79
CA ALA A 767 -50.88 -5.76 -15.31
C ALA A 767 -50.43 -7.16 -15.73
N ASN A 768 -49.13 -7.41 -15.89
CA ASN A 768 -48.61 -8.71 -16.33
C ASN A 768 -48.78 -9.79 -15.24
N LYS A 769 -49.84 -10.60 -15.39
CA LYS A 769 -50.18 -11.71 -14.48
C LYS A 769 -49.04 -12.71 -14.28
N ASN A 770 -48.22 -12.97 -15.30
CA ASN A 770 -47.13 -13.95 -15.19
C ASN A 770 -46.06 -13.52 -14.17
N ILE A 771 -45.80 -12.22 -14.03
CA ILE A 771 -44.84 -11.70 -13.04
C ILE A 771 -45.32 -12.04 -11.62
N VAL A 772 -46.62 -11.90 -11.35
CA VAL A 772 -47.22 -12.17 -10.04
C VAL A 772 -47.16 -13.66 -9.72
N LEU A 773 -47.58 -14.50 -10.67
CA LEU A 773 -47.54 -15.96 -10.50
C LEU A 773 -46.10 -16.46 -10.29
N GLN A 774 -45.14 -15.94 -11.06
CA GLN A 774 -43.74 -16.30 -10.92
C GLN A 774 -43.17 -15.86 -9.56
N ALA A 775 -43.53 -14.66 -9.09
CA ALA A 775 -43.12 -14.17 -7.78
C ALA A 775 -43.65 -15.05 -6.64
N ILE A 776 -44.91 -15.49 -6.71
CA ILE A 776 -45.52 -16.42 -5.76
C ILE A 776 -44.78 -17.75 -5.77
N LEU A 777 -44.55 -18.34 -6.95
CA LEU A 777 -43.84 -19.62 -7.08
C LEU A 777 -42.46 -19.58 -6.43
N ASN A 778 -41.73 -18.49 -6.63
CA ASN A 778 -40.35 -18.31 -6.17
C ASN A 778 -40.22 -18.01 -4.65
N CYS A 779 -41.33 -17.83 -3.93
CA CYS A 779 -41.34 -17.64 -2.48
C CYS A 779 -41.26 -18.96 -1.68
N THR A 780 -41.20 -20.10 -2.37
CA THR A 780 -41.11 -21.41 -1.73
C THR A 780 -39.67 -21.68 -1.29
N ILE A 781 -39.44 -21.70 0.03
CA ILE A 781 -38.11 -21.95 0.64
C ILE A 781 -37.75 -23.42 0.54
N ASN A 782 -38.70 -24.33 0.83
CA ASN A 782 -38.59 -25.77 0.61
C ASN A 782 -40.02 -26.37 0.51
N ASP A 783 -40.14 -27.69 0.34
CA ASP A 783 -41.43 -28.39 0.14
C ASP A 783 -42.45 -28.19 1.30
N LYS A 784 -42.06 -27.52 2.39
CA LYS A 784 -42.87 -27.29 3.59
C LYS A 784 -42.97 -25.82 4.03
N ILE A 785 -42.10 -24.93 3.55
CA ILE A 785 -41.99 -23.54 4.05
C ILE A 785 -42.05 -22.57 2.87
N THR A 786 -43.02 -21.64 2.92
CA THR A 786 -43.19 -20.55 1.95
C THR A 786 -43.14 -19.22 2.71
N ASP A 787 -42.35 -18.26 2.23
CA ASP A 787 -42.31 -16.90 2.78
C ASP A 787 -42.78 -15.88 1.74
N LEU A 788 -44.04 -15.46 1.87
CA LEU A 788 -44.68 -14.50 0.97
C LEU A 788 -44.46 -13.04 1.38
N THR A 789 -43.79 -12.79 2.52
CA THR A 789 -43.57 -11.45 3.08
C THR A 789 -42.97 -10.45 2.10
N PRO A 790 -41.98 -10.81 1.23
CA PRO A 790 -41.41 -9.88 0.25
C PRO A 790 -42.42 -9.34 -0.77
N LEU A 791 -43.54 -10.04 -0.99
CA LEU A 791 -44.55 -9.67 -1.97
C LEU A 791 -45.59 -8.67 -1.43
N VAL A 792 -45.61 -8.40 -0.12
CA VAL A 792 -46.57 -7.45 0.48
C VAL A 792 -46.47 -6.07 -0.17
N HIS A 793 -45.24 -5.59 -0.42
CA HIS A 793 -45.04 -4.32 -1.09
C HIS A 793 -45.36 -4.37 -2.59
N LEU A 794 -45.21 -5.54 -3.23
CA LEU A 794 -45.57 -5.74 -4.64
C LEU A 794 -47.06 -5.47 -4.86
N TRP A 795 -47.92 -5.88 -3.93
CA TRP A 795 -49.37 -5.68 -3.99
C TRP A 795 -49.79 -4.24 -4.35
N HIS A 796 -49.11 -3.24 -3.80
CA HIS A 796 -49.46 -1.83 -4.02
C HIS A 796 -49.24 -1.32 -5.43
N ILE A 797 -48.44 -2.01 -6.23
CA ILE A 797 -48.08 -1.62 -7.59
C ILE A 797 -48.67 -2.56 -8.64
N LEU A 798 -49.62 -3.43 -8.27
CA LEU A 798 -50.33 -4.32 -9.19
C LEU A 798 -51.62 -3.67 -9.71
N SER A 799 -52.10 -4.12 -10.87
CA SER A 799 -53.48 -3.88 -11.30
C SER A 799 -54.48 -4.58 -10.36
N ASP A 800 -55.74 -4.16 -10.35
CA ASP A 800 -56.73 -4.68 -9.40
C ASP A 800 -56.97 -6.20 -9.53
N ASP A 801 -57.03 -6.73 -10.76
CA ASP A 801 -57.09 -8.18 -11.00
C ASP A 801 -55.91 -8.94 -10.36
N ASN A 802 -54.71 -8.36 -10.47
CA ASN A 802 -53.48 -8.96 -9.94
C ASN A 802 -53.35 -8.81 -8.42
N LYS A 803 -53.88 -7.71 -7.85
CA LYS A 803 -54.04 -7.56 -6.40
C LYS A 803 -54.91 -8.68 -5.84
N GLN A 804 -56.01 -8.99 -6.51
CA GLN A 804 -56.92 -10.05 -6.06
C GLN A 804 -56.23 -11.41 -6.04
N ILE A 805 -55.45 -11.75 -7.07
CA ILE A 805 -54.67 -13.00 -7.11
C ILE A 805 -53.76 -13.09 -5.87
N LEU A 806 -52.97 -12.05 -5.60
CA LEU A 806 -52.01 -12.06 -4.51
C LEU A 806 -52.69 -12.04 -3.13
N SER A 807 -53.79 -11.30 -2.98
CA SER A 807 -54.61 -11.28 -1.76
C SER A 807 -55.20 -12.66 -1.44
N VAL A 808 -55.74 -13.37 -2.44
CA VAL A 808 -56.24 -14.74 -2.26
C VAL A 808 -55.11 -15.68 -1.84
N THR A 809 -53.95 -15.61 -2.50
CA THR A 809 -52.78 -16.43 -2.13
C THR A 809 -52.30 -16.16 -0.71
N PHE A 810 -52.27 -14.89 -0.26
CA PHE A 810 -51.93 -14.58 1.13
C PHE A 810 -52.93 -15.19 2.12
N GLU A 811 -54.22 -15.05 1.87
CA GLU A 811 -55.27 -15.61 2.74
C GLU A 811 -55.22 -17.14 2.78
N GLU A 812 -55.07 -17.80 1.63
CA GLU A 812 -54.91 -19.27 1.56
C GLU A 812 -53.70 -19.74 2.37
N HIS A 813 -52.58 -19.01 2.29
CA HIS A 813 -51.39 -19.32 3.08
C HIS A 813 -51.63 -19.14 4.58
N LEU A 814 -52.27 -18.03 5.00
CA LEU A 814 -52.60 -17.77 6.39
C LEU A 814 -53.63 -18.78 6.95
N ASP A 815 -54.56 -19.27 6.11
CA ASP A 815 -55.55 -20.28 6.50
C ASP A 815 -54.92 -21.66 6.74
N VAL A 816 -53.94 -22.05 5.91
CA VAL A 816 -53.28 -23.36 6.01
C VAL A 816 -52.17 -23.37 7.06
N ASN A 817 -51.35 -22.31 7.10
CA ASN A 817 -50.21 -22.19 7.99
C ASN A 817 -50.04 -20.73 8.41
N PHE A 818 -50.73 -20.34 9.48
CA PHE A 818 -50.74 -18.96 9.96
C PHE A 818 -49.32 -18.43 10.22
N ASN A 819 -48.93 -17.41 9.46
CA ASN A 819 -47.63 -16.76 9.55
C ASN A 819 -47.83 -15.35 10.13
N SER A 820 -47.40 -15.16 11.39
CA SER A 820 -47.54 -13.89 12.11
C SER A 820 -46.82 -12.73 11.40
N ASP A 821 -45.62 -12.97 10.88
CA ASP A 821 -44.81 -11.94 10.25
C ASP A 821 -45.47 -11.45 8.96
N LEU A 822 -45.95 -12.37 8.12
CA LEU A 822 -46.70 -12.04 6.90
C LEU A 822 -47.95 -11.22 7.24
N TYR A 823 -48.77 -11.68 8.18
CA TYR A 823 -50.00 -10.99 8.56
C TYR A 823 -49.72 -9.60 9.12
N GLU A 824 -48.73 -9.46 10.01
CA GLU A 824 -48.30 -8.15 10.52
C GLU A 824 -47.84 -7.20 9.42
N GLN A 825 -47.07 -7.69 8.44
CA GLN A 825 -46.64 -6.86 7.30
C GLN A 825 -47.84 -6.46 6.43
N MET A 826 -48.78 -7.38 6.17
CA MET A 826 -50.01 -7.06 5.42
C MET A 826 -50.85 -6.00 6.13
N LEU A 827 -51.01 -6.09 7.46
CA LEU A 827 -51.71 -5.10 8.26
C LEU A 827 -51.02 -3.73 8.21
N LYS A 828 -49.72 -3.69 8.53
CA LYS A 828 -48.94 -2.43 8.57
C LYS A 828 -48.87 -1.73 7.22
N ASN A 829 -49.08 -2.47 6.13
CA ASN A 829 -49.10 -1.92 4.77
C ASN A 829 -50.52 -1.73 4.20
N ASN A 830 -51.59 -1.95 4.96
CA ASN A 830 -52.98 -1.85 4.49
C ASN A 830 -53.31 -2.77 3.28
N VAL A 831 -52.75 -3.98 3.27
CA VAL A 831 -53.08 -5.04 2.29
C VAL A 831 -54.28 -5.89 2.76
N ILE A 832 -54.49 -5.94 4.08
CA ILE A 832 -55.61 -6.65 4.71
C ILE A 832 -56.16 -5.79 5.85
N ASN A 833 -57.47 -5.88 6.09
CA ASN A 833 -58.09 -5.24 7.25
C ASN A 833 -57.93 -6.10 8.50
N PHE A 834 -57.88 -5.47 9.67
CA PHE A 834 -57.68 -6.16 10.96
C PHE A 834 -58.85 -7.08 11.34
N ASP A 835 -60.06 -6.76 10.87
CA ASP A 835 -61.31 -7.51 11.11
C ASP A 835 -61.52 -8.67 10.13
N ARG A 836 -60.57 -8.89 9.22
CA ARG A 836 -60.62 -9.98 8.25
C ARG A 836 -60.36 -11.32 8.94
N LYS A 837 -61.39 -12.17 8.99
CA LYS A 837 -61.35 -13.52 9.60
C LYS A 837 -60.84 -13.47 11.05
N THR A 838 -60.28 -14.57 11.56
CA THR A 838 -59.79 -14.70 12.95
C THR A 838 -58.30 -14.40 13.10
N TYR A 839 -57.66 -13.80 12.09
CA TYR A 839 -56.21 -13.64 12.04
C TYR A 839 -55.64 -12.76 13.17
N LEU A 840 -56.31 -11.66 13.53
CA LEU A 840 -55.87 -10.82 14.65
C LEU A 840 -55.93 -11.59 15.98
N SER A 841 -56.97 -12.39 16.18
CA SER A 841 -57.13 -13.23 17.37
C SER A 841 -56.04 -14.31 17.43
N GLN A 842 -55.72 -14.95 16.29
CA GLN A 842 -54.61 -15.91 16.19
C GLN A 842 -53.25 -15.27 16.51
N LEU A 843 -52.97 -14.08 15.95
CA LEU A 843 -51.75 -13.32 16.26
C LEU A 843 -51.67 -12.99 17.76
N ALA A 844 -52.76 -12.50 18.33
CA ALA A 844 -52.83 -12.16 19.74
C ALA A 844 -52.57 -13.38 20.64
N GLU A 845 -53.12 -14.55 20.29
CA GLU A 845 -52.87 -15.79 21.03
C GLU A 845 -51.41 -16.23 20.97
N ILE A 846 -50.78 -16.14 19.79
CA ILE A 846 -49.36 -16.46 19.61
C ILE A 846 -48.52 -15.53 20.48
N VAL A 847 -48.71 -14.21 20.35
CA VAL A 847 -48.00 -13.20 21.15
C VAL A 847 -48.20 -13.45 22.64
N ASN A 848 -49.43 -13.76 23.07
CA ASN A 848 -49.71 -14.01 24.48
C ASN A 848 -48.93 -15.23 25.02
N LYS A 849 -48.75 -16.27 24.20
CA LYS A 849 -48.02 -17.50 24.55
C LYS A 849 -46.51 -17.34 24.50
N THR A 850 -45.98 -16.50 23.61
CA THR A 850 -44.53 -16.42 23.32
C THR A 850 -43.82 -15.22 23.92
N LYS A 851 -44.53 -14.14 24.26
CA LYS A 851 -43.94 -12.93 24.84
C LYS A 851 -43.23 -13.20 26.17
N GLN A 852 -42.07 -12.59 26.35
CA GLN A 852 -41.33 -12.48 27.61
C GLN A 852 -41.50 -11.06 28.18
N ALA A 853 -40.71 -10.65 29.17
CA ALA A 853 -40.84 -9.31 29.72
C ALA A 853 -40.25 -8.29 28.73
N GLY A 854 -41.05 -7.40 28.16
CA GLY A 854 -40.59 -6.45 27.14
C GLY A 854 -39.48 -5.51 27.61
N TYR A 855 -39.84 -4.38 28.22
CA TYR A 855 -38.90 -3.32 28.60
C TYR A 855 -38.21 -3.60 29.95
N LEU A 856 -36.87 -3.55 29.96
CA LEU A 856 -36.02 -3.85 31.13
C LEU A 856 -35.40 -2.58 31.76
N GLY A 857 -35.74 -1.39 31.28
CA GLY A 857 -35.18 -0.12 31.74
C GLY A 857 -34.24 0.57 30.74
N SER A 858 -33.74 1.75 31.12
CA SER A 858 -32.79 2.54 30.36
C SER A 858 -31.44 2.63 31.07
N ARG A 859 -30.34 2.27 30.40
CA ARG A 859 -28.96 2.38 30.94
C ARG A 859 -28.06 3.09 29.92
N ASN A 860 -27.24 4.04 30.36
CA ASN A 860 -26.35 4.84 29.50
C ASN A 860 -27.05 5.47 28.28
N GLY A 861 -28.29 5.95 28.46
CA GLY A 861 -29.08 6.58 27.39
C GLY A 861 -29.66 5.61 26.34
N LYS A 862 -29.53 4.29 26.52
CA LYS A 862 -30.13 3.26 25.66
C LYS A 862 -31.22 2.50 26.40
N THR A 863 -32.29 2.16 25.70
CA THR A 863 -33.40 1.34 26.19
C THR A 863 -33.06 -0.12 25.99
N HIS A 864 -33.30 -0.93 27.02
CA HIS A 864 -33.06 -2.37 26.99
C HIS A 864 -34.40 -3.11 26.97
N PHE A 865 -34.50 -4.10 26.09
CA PHE A 865 -35.65 -4.99 25.97
C PHE A 865 -35.17 -6.45 26.06
N GLU A 866 -35.94 -7.33 26.71
CA GLU A 866 -35.68 -8.78 26.66
C GLU A 866 -36.09 -9.33 25.30
N ASP A 867 -37.29 -8.96 24.85
CA ASP A 867 -37.78 -9.16 23.49
C ASP A 867 -38.65 -7.97 23.02
N TYR A 868 -39.00 -7.98 21.73
CA TYR A 868 -39.86 -6.96 21.11
C TYR A 868 -41.24 -7.52 20.70
N ILE A 869 -41.58 -8.76 21.07
CA ILE A 869 -42.78 -9.45 20.58
C ILE A 869 -44.04 -8.72 21.06
N CYS A 870 -44.15 -8.47 22.37
CA CYS A 870 -45.31 -7.77 22.92
C CYS A 870 -45.37 -6.31 22.44
N TYR A 871 -44.23 -5.61 22.45
CA TYR A 871 -44.14 -4.22 21.98
C TYR A 871 -44.59 -4.06 20.51
N ASN A 872 -44.14 -4.94 19.61
CA ASN A 872 -44.49 -4.88 18.19
C ASN A 872 -45.98 -5.14 17.95
N PHE A 873 -46.58 -6.06 18.72
CA PHE A 873 -48.02 -6.33 18.67
C PHE A 873 -48.82 -5.15 19.22
N LEU A 874 -48.42 -4.59 20.36
CA LEU A 874 -49.06 -3.43 20.97
C LEU A 874 -48.90 -2.15 20.14
N LEU A 875 -47.97 -2.09 19.19
CA LEU A 875 -47.86 -0.99 18.24
C LEU A 875 -48.99 -0.99 17.19
N ILE A 876 -49.58 -2.15 16.88
CA ILE A 876 -50.66 -2.30 15.89
C ILE A 876 -51.84 -1.36 16.14
N PRO A 877 -52.44 -1.31 17.35
CA PRO A 877 -53.56 -0.40 17.60
C PRO A 877 -53.16 1.06 17.39
N TYR A 878 -51.92 1.47 17.68
CA TYR A 878 -51.46 2.84 17.42
C TYR A 878 -51.34 3.15 15.93
N ILE A 879 -50.75 2.24 15.14
CA ILE A 879 -50.58 2.41 13.68
C ILE A 879 -51.93 2.49 12.98
N LEU A 880 -52.86 1.60 13.35
CA LEU A 880 -54.17 1.47 12.70
C LEU A 880 -55.28 2.28 13.38
N ASN A 881 -54.95 3.07 14.41
CA ASN A 881 -55.88 3.83 15.24
C ASN A 881 -57.05 3.00 15.81
N LEU A 882 -56.78 1.75 16.24
CA LEU A 882 -57.79 0.83 16.77
C LEU A 882 -58.16 1.13 18.22
N ASN A 883 -59.33 0.68 18.66
CA ASN A 883 -59.74 0.74 20.06
C ASN A 883 -58.93 -0.26 20.92
N PHE A 884 -58.34 0.20 22.03
CA PHE A 884 -57.60 -0.63 22.98
C PHE A 884 -58.49 -1.65 23.72
N ASN A 885 -59.81 -1.49 23.65
CA ASN A 885 -60.78 -2.41 24.27
C ASN A 885 -61.18 -3.60 23.39
N LEU A 886 -60.54 -3.81 22.23
CA LEU A 886 -60.76 -5.01 21.44
C LEU A 886 -60.38 -6.28 22.24
N PRO A 887 -61.18 -7.36 22.15
CA PRO A 887 -60.93 -8.60 22.91
C PRO A 887 -59.52 -9.16 22.72
N GLU A 888 -58.97 -9.05 21.52
CA GLU A 888 -57.63 -9.52 21.14
C GLU A 888 -56.52 -8.85 21.95
N PHE A 889 -56.69 -7.62 22.41
CA PHE A 889 -55.69 -6.96 23.27
C PHE A 889 -55.85 -7.34 24.74
N LYS A 890 -57.07 -7.74 25.16
CA LYS A 890 -57.38 -8.09 26.55
C LYS A 890 -56.95 -9.51 26.94
N ILE A 891 -56.65 -10.38 25.98
CA ILE A 891 -56.15 -11.74 26.28
C ILE A 891 -54.70 -11.74 26.77
N LEU A 892 -53.96 -10.64 26.60
CA LEU A 892 -52.58 -10.51 27.04
C LEU A 892 -52.48 -10.58 28.57
N LYS A 893 -51.79 -11.61 29.09
CA LYS A 893 -51.55 -11.82 30.53
C LYS A 893 -50.10 -11.56 30.91
N ASN A 894 -49.85 -11.28 32.19
CA ASN A 894 -48.50 -11.08 32.77
C ASN A 894 -47.73 -9.91 32.12
N LEU A 895 -48.43 -8.82 31.80
CA LEU A 895 -47.81 -7.61 31.28
C LEU A 895 -47.04 -6.89 32.38
N SER A 896 -45.85 -6.37 32.05
CA SER A 896 -45.15 -5.38 32.88
C SER A 896 -45.94 -4.07 32.96
N ASP A 897 -45.54 -3.15 33.85
CA ASP A 897 -46.20 -1.84 33.97
C ASP A 897 -46.08 -1.03 32.68
N PHE A 898 -44.93 -1.11 32.01
CA PHE A 898 -44.70 -0.50 30.70
C PHE A 898 -45.64 -1.04 29.62
N GLU A 899 -45.78 -2.36 29.52
CA GLU A 899 -46.66 -2.99 28.53
C GLU A 899 -48.13 -2.79 28.87
N SER A 900 -48.48 -2.80 30.16
CA SER A 900 -49.83 -2.48 30.63
C SER A 900 -50.23 -1.06 30.24
N TRP A 901 -49.28 -0.11 30.37
CA TRP A 901 -49.45 1.26 29.90
C TRP A 901 -49.63 1.34 28.39
N LEU A 902 -48.79 0.64 27.61
CA LEU A 902 -48.93 0.62 26.15
C LEU A 902 -50.22 -0.07 25.68
N ALA A 903 -50.70 -1.08 26.39
CA ALA A 903 -51.91 -1.81 26.04
C ALA A 903 -53.19 -1.05 26.39
N ASN A 904 -53.15 -0.16 27.39
CA ASN A 904 -54.29 0.64 27.79
C ASN A 904 -53.90 2.04 28.28
N PRO A 905 -53.37 2.92 27.41
CA PRO A 905 -52.80 4.20 27.84
C PRO A 905 -53.84 5.20 28.36
N ILE A 906 -55.13 4.99 28.08
CA ILE A 906 -56.22 5.89 28.48
C ILE A 906 -56.60 5.62 29.94
N ASP A 907 -56.88 4.37 30.31
CA ASP A 907 -57.30 4.01 31.68
C ASP A 907 -56.14 3.56 32.57
N PHE A 908 -54.88 3.75 32.13
CA PHE A 908 -53.71 3.37 32.91
C PHE A 908 -53.61 4.17 34.21
N ASP A 909 -53.19 3.52 35.29
CA ASP A 909 -52.86 4.20 36.55
C ASP A 909 -51.51 4.91 36.44
N TYR A 910 -51.56 6.19 36.09
CA TYR A 910 -50.38 7.04 35.89
C TYR A 910 -49.55 7.30 37.15
N GLU A 911 -49.98 6.87 38.35
CA GLU A 911 -49.09 6.84 39.52
C GLU A 911 -47.95 5.83 39.35
N ARG A 912 -48.13 4.81 38.51
CA ARG A 912 -47.13 3.79 38.16
C ARG A 912 -46.30 4.17 36.93
N PHE A 913 -46.57 5.31 36.29
CA PHE A 913 -45.92 5.72 35.05
C PHE A 913 -44.50 6.22 35.29
N GLU A 914 -43.54 5.72 34.51
CA GLU A 914 -42.16 6.21 34.53
C GLU A 914 -41.83 7.00 33.26
N THR A 915 -41.23 8.18 33.41
CA THR A 915 -40.90 9.06 32.26
C THR A 915 -39.94 8.42 31.26
N ASP A 916 -39.09 7.50 31.72
CA ASP A 916 -38.11 6.81 30.87
C ASP A 916 -38.77 5.87 29.85
N TRP A 917 -40.02 5.45 30.09
CA TRP A 917 -40.80 4.68 29.12
C TRP A 917 -41.01 5.42 27.81
N LEU A 918 -41.02 6.75 27.81
CA LEU A 918 -41.10 7.56 26.59
C LEU A 918 -39.86 7.44 25.71
N LYS A 919 -38.70 7.10 26.29
CA LYS A 919 -37.49 6.78 25.51
C LYS A 919 -37.69 5.47 24.75
N ALA A 920 -38.32 4.49 25.41
CA ALA A 920 -38.63 3.18 24.84
C ALA A 920 -39.76 3.26 23.81
N ALA A 921 -40.79 4.06 24.09
CA ALA A 921 -41.94 4.32 23.25
C ALA A 921 -41.76 5.54 22.34
N ASN A 922 -40.51 5.91 22.00
CA ASN A 922 -40.20 7.04 21.12
C ASN A 922 -40.54 6.72 19.66
N ASN A 923 -41.82 6.53 19.39
CA ASN A 923 -42.42 6.22 18.11
C ASN A 923 -43.52 7.23 17.83
N GLU A 924 -43.53 7.79 16.61
CA GLU A 924 -44.46 8.87 16.25
C GLU A 924 -45.93 8.46 16.37
N TYR A 925 -46.30 7.21 16.05
CA TYR A 925 -47.69 6.74 16.20
C TYR A 925 -48.12 6.68 17.66
N ILE A 926 -47.23 6.24 18.55
CA ILE A 926 -47.49 6.18 19.99
C ILE A 926 -47.59 7.60 20.56
N LEU A 927 -46.57 8.42 20.33
CA LEU A 927 -46.48 9.76 20.90
C LEU A 927 -47.60 10.69 20.40
N ASN A 928 -47.98 10.60 19.12
CA ASN A 928 -49.12 11.36 18.60
C ASN A 928 -50.44 10.95 19.26
N ARG A 929 -50.62 9.68 19.61
CA ARG A 929 -51.83 9.20 20.29
C ARG A 929 -51.88 9.56 21.77
N MET A 930 -50.72 9.83 22.36
CA MET A 930 -50.57 10.27 23.75
C MET A 930 -50.51 11.79 23.90
N LYS A 931 -50.40 12.53 22.79
CA LYS A 931 -50.34 13.99 22.76
C LYS A 931 -51.48 14.60 23.57
N GLY A 932 -51.14 15.56 24.44
CA GLY A 932 -52.09 16.26 25.30
C GLY A 932 -52.45 15.53 26.59
N ASN A 933 -51.81 14.41 26.92
CA ASN A 933 -51.96 13.78 28.23
C ASN A 933 -51.29 14.64 29.33
N GLU A 934 -52.10 15.27 30.17
CA GLU A 934 -51.65 16.17 31.25
C GLU A 934 -50.73 15.46 32.26
N LYS A 935 -51.04 14.22 32.63
CA LYS A 935 -50.24 13.45 33.60
C LYS A 935 -48.83 13.17 33.07
N ILE A 936 -48.69 12.84 31.78
CA ILE A 936 -47.37 12.68 31.14
C ILE A 936 -46.63 14.02 31.10
N THR A 937 -47.33 15.10 30.77
CA THR A 937 -46.77 16.47 30.68
C THR A 937 -46.20 16.92 32.02
N GLU A 938 -46.94 16.70 33.12
CA GLU A 938 -46.51 17.00 34.48
C GLU A 938 -45.32 16.13 34.92
N ALA A 939 -45.35 14.83 34.62
CA ALA A 939 -44.26 13.91 34.94
C ALA A 939 -42.95 14.31 34.21
N LEU A 940 -43.04 14.63 32.91
CA LEU A 940 -41.90 15.12 32.11
C LEU A 940 -41.37 16.46 32.64
N SER A 941 -42.25 17.41 32.97
CA SER A 941 -41.85 18.71 33.52
C SER A 941 -41.09 18.54 34.85
N ARG A 942 -41.61 17.69 35.74
CA ARG A 942 -40.94 17.37 37.02
C ARG A 942 -39.59 16.70 36.80
N LYS A 943 -39.51 15.69 35.92
CA LYS A 943 -38.25 14.98 35.62
C LYS A 943 -37.20 15.92 35.04
N LEU A 944 -37.53 16.70 34.01
CA LEU A 944 -36.59 17.59 33.33
C LEU A 944 -36.11 18.77 34.18
N LYS A 945 -36.91 19.21 35.16
CA LYS A 945 -36.48 20.19 36.18
C LYS A 945 -35.48 19.60 37.17
N ALA A 946 -35.65 18.34 37.57
CA ALA A 946 -34.78 17.67 38.52
C ALA A 946 -33.47 17.18 37.87
N GLU A 947 -33.57 16.59 36.68
CA GLU A 947 -32.46 16.01 35.94
C GLU A 947 -32.71 16.16 34.43
N TYR A 948 -31.89 16.97 33.76
CA TYR A 948 -32.04 17.22 32.33
C TYR A 948 -31.67 15.97 31.51
N ASP A 949 -32.60 15.53 30.65
CA ASP A 949 -32.37 14.48 29.66
C ASP A 949 -32.73 15.02 28.26
N LYS A 950 -31.75 15.03 27.35
CA LYS A 950 -31.91 15.59 26.00
C LYS A 950 -32.99 14.89 25.18
N ASN A 951 -33.17 13.57 25.32
CA ASN A 951 -34.15 12.82 24.54
C ASN A 951 -35.56 13.09 25.07
N LEU A 952 -35.74 13.07 26.38
CA LEU A 952 -37.03 13.42 27.00
C LEU A 952 -37.39 14.88 26.74
N ALA A 953 -36.42 15.80 26.75
CA ALA A 953 -36.65 17.20 26.41
C ALA A 953 -37.18 17.33 24.98
N LYS A 954 -36.56 16.66 24.00
CA LYS A 954 -37.05 16.66 22.61
C LYS A 954 -38.48 16.12 22.51
N ILE A 955 -38.81 15.04 23.20
CA ILE A 955 -40.16 14.46 23.21
C ILE A 955 -41.14 15.44 23.84
N TYR A 956 -40.79 16.02 24.99
CA TYR A 956 -41.59 16.98 25.73
C TYR A 956 -41.95 18.20 24.87
N PHE A 957 -40.95 18.86 24.28
CA PHE A 957 -41.17 20.03 23.42
C PHE A 957 -41.90 19.71 22.11
N ARG A 958 -41.70 18.52 21.54
CA ARG A 958 -42.33 18.16 20.25
C ARG A 958 -43.79 17.73 20.39
N TYR A 959 -44.14 17.05 21.49
CA TYR A 959 -45.44 16.37 21.61
C TYR A 959 -46.31 16.82 22.78
N PHE A 960 -45.73 17.39 23.85
CA PHE A 960 -46.45 17.63 25.11
C PHE A 960 -46.44 19.09 25.59
N ILE A 961 -45.58 19.93 25.02
CA ILE A 961 -45.69 21.39 25.12
C ILE A 961 -46.39 21.89 23.86
N GLN A 962 -47.46 22.66 24.05
CA GLN A 962 -47.98 23.57 23.02
C GLN A 962 -47.53 24.98 23.35
#